data_AF-A0A5D2AUP6-F1
#
_entry.id   AF-A0A5D2AUP6-F1
#
_cell.length_a   1.000
_cell.length_b   1.000
_cell.length_c   1.000
_cell.angle_alpha   90.00
_cell.angle_beta   90.00
_cell.angle_gamma   90.00
#
_symmetry.space_group_name_H-M   'P 1'
#
loop_
_entity.id
_entity.type
_entity.pdbx_description
1 polymer ?
#
loop_
_entity_poly.entity_id
_entity_poly.type
_entity_poly.pdbx_seq_one_letter_code
_entity_poly.pdbx_strand_id
1 'polypeptide(L)'
;MTIHLFEKAKEIGLVGRDSAWIITDTISNYFDSFNSSVISSMQGILGIKTYYDEGTNLYKTFYPQFRRTFRDENPEEDNFQPSINALRAYDSIRIVKQAMDSDEISPDSLLKNILSSNFTGLSGEIHFQQGKLSHDPILRIVNVIGRSYNELDFWLPGIGFSKNIGYVGNKSADFTGTVIWPDGSKLVPKGWAMPTNKKPMTIGVPARTAFEKFVKVDDGKHPGQKKYDGFCIELFYEVLTVLDYDLIYQFDPHNGTYDELVHKVYNKTYDAAVGDITILANRTTLVEFTQPYAASGLSMIVPVKPESSAWMFLKPFTTKMWFVTGSILIYTMFIVWFLEHQSNPDFRGPWNNQIGTVFWFAFSSIFFAHREKIYSNLTRVVVVVWLFVALILTSSYTASLTSMLTVQRLEPTVTDIEWLKRSNVKIGCDGDSFVRTYLEDVLKFKSYNIENVSSEYNYEGEFKSNHIAAAFLEVPYGKVFLNHYCKKFTTTAPTYTFGGLGFIFQKGSPIARDFSRAILKLSEDGTLISLEQKWFAPSPECSADVTEESKTNSLSIHSFWGLFLISVATSTVCLLLFLAYSLKRYWHHEEENNAGTLSLVDESVWNKAMRVAKCIYKGKVCVRGEVSAAPRVPVIYKWSSQTRDYDRSSSHISMGNHEVKSQTESEIGIQLQAHN
;
A
#
# COMPACT_ATOMS: atom_id res chain seq x y z
N MET A 1 -49.67 18.49 28.50
CA MET A 1 -48.80 17.46 27.91
C MET A 1 -47.43 18.02 27.55
N THR A 2 -47.33 19.01 26.65
CA THR A 2 -46.05 19.61 26.20
C THR A 2 -45.22 20.23 27.31
N ILE A 3 -45.85 20.91 28.27
CA ILE A 3 -45.17 21.50 29.43
C ILE A 3 -44.43 20.41 30.23
N HIS A 4 -45.17 19.36 30.58
CA HIS A 4 -44.63 18.22 31.33
C HIS A 4 -43.51 17.48 30.58
N LEU A 5 -43.60 17.42 29.24
CA LEU A 5 -42.55 16.83 28.41
C LEU A 5 -41.21 17.56 28.59
N PHE A 6 -41.20 18.90 28.51
CA PHE A 6 -39.97 19.67 28.61
C PHE A 6 -39.41 19.73 30.02
N GLU A 7 -40.27 19.77 31.04
CA GLU A 7 -39.85 19.61 32.44
C GLU A 7 -39.13 18.28 32.65
N LYS A 8 -39.73 17.17 32.21
CA LYS A 8 -39.12 15.84 32.32
C LYS A 8 -37.87 15.70 31.47
N ALA A 9 -37.89 16.19 30.23
CA ALA A 9 -36.73 16.15 29.34
C ALA A 9 -35.53 16.93 29.91
N LYS A 10 -35.78 18.06 30.58
CA LYS A 10 -34.76 18.82 31.29
C LYS A 10 -34.25 18.08 32.53
N GLU A 11 -35.13 17.47 33.32
CA GLU A 11 -34.77 16.68 34.50
C GLU A 11 -33.85 15.49 34.15
N ILE A 12 -34.11 14.81 33.04
CA ILE A 12 -33.29 13.68 32.58
C ILE A 12 -32.11 14.10 31.66
N GLY A 13 -31.91 15.41 31.45
CA GLY A 13 -30.76 15.95 30.72
C GLY A 13 -30.83 15.89 29.19
N LEU A 14 -32.01 15.68 28.59
CA LEU A 14 -32.20 15.70 27.13
C LEU A 14 -32.29 17.11 26.55
N VAL A 15 -32.64 18.11 27.37
CA VAL A 15 -32.59 19.54 27.01
C VAL A 15 -31.26 20.10 27.51
N GLY A 16 -30.21 19.90 26.70
CA GLY A 16 -28.83 20.21 27.06
C GLY A 16 -27.96 20.65 25.88
N ARG A 17 -26.65 20.79 26.13
CA ARG A 17 -25.65 21.36 25.20
C ARG A 17 -25.67 20.77 23.79
N ASP A 18 -25.92 19.47 23.68
CA ASP A 18 -25.80 18.75 22.42
C ASP A 18 -27.15 18.54 21.72
N SER A 19 -28.22 19.14 22.26
CA SER A 19 -29.58 18.97 21.75
C SER A 19 -30.08 20.24 21.07
N ALA A 20 -30.80 20.06 19.97
CA ALA A 20 -31.59 21.10 19.33
C ALA A 20 -33.06 20.67 19.36
N TRP A 21 -33.92 21.55 19.84
CA TRP A 21 -35.36 21.29 19.96
C TRP A 21 -36.12 22.33 19.15
N ILE A 22 -37.08 21.86 18.36
CA ILE A 22 -37.95 22.69 17.53
C ILE A 22 -39.39 22.37 17.91
N ILE A 23 -40.20 23.42 18.10
CA ILE A 23 -41.63 23.30 18.35
C ILE A 23 -42.43 24.02 17.26
N THR A 24 -43.61 23.48 16.98
CA THR A 24 -44.54 24.00 15.98
C THR A 24 -45.39 25.13 16.56
N ASP A 25 -46.05 25.86 15.66
CA ASP A 25 -46.99 26.94 15.95
C ASP A 25 -48.15 26.54 16.86
N THR A 26 -48.54 25.28 16.84
CA THR A 26 -49.50 24.70 17.80
C THR A 26 -49.10 24.87 19.27
N ILE A 27 -47.81 25.04 19.58
CA ILE A 27 -47.31 25.25 20.95
C ILE A 27 -46.82 26.69 21.10
N SER A 28 -45.98 27.19 20.19
CA SER A 28 -45.36 28.51 20.32
C SER A 28 -46.36 29.66 20.25
N ASN A 29 -47.52 29.47 19.61
CA ASN A 29 -48.59 30.47 19.64
C ASN A 29 -49.22 30.66 21.04
N TYR A 30 -48.98 29.74 21.98
CA TYR A 30 -49.43 29.82 23.37
C TYR A 30 -48.36 30.34 24.34
N PHE A 31 -47.17 30.71 23.86
CA PHE A 31 -46.12 31.24 24.73
C PHE A 31 -46.58 32.46 25.54
N ASP A 32 -47.44 33.30 24.97
CA ASP A 32 -47.99 34.47 25.68
C ASP A 32 -49.02 34.12 26.75
N SER A 33 -49.47 32.85 26.80
CA SER A 33 -50.38 32.32 27.81
C SER A 33 -49.72 31.33 28.77
N PHE A 34 -48.42 31.05 28.62
CA PHE A 34 -47.71 30.16 29.53
C PHE A 34 -47.12 30.94 30.70
N ASN A 35 -47.17 30.32 31.89
CA ASN A 35 -46.48 30.84 33.06
C ASN A 35 -44.97 30.96 32.78
N SER A 36 -44.35 32.02 33.29
CA SER A 36 -42.91 32.29 33.14
C SER A 36 -42.00 31.13 33.59
N SER A 37 -42.42 30.37 34.60
CA SER A 37 -41.73 29.16 35.08
C SER A 37 -41.71 28.04 34.04
N VAL A 38 -42.83 27.84 33.35
CA VAL A 38 -42.98 26.84 32.28
C VAL A 38 -42.08 27.20 31.10
N ILE A 39 -42.06 28.46 30.68
CA ILE A 39 -41.19 28.92 29.57
C ILE A 39 -39.71 28.67 29.91
N SER A 40 -39.32 28.81 31.18
CA SER A 40 -37.93 28.54 31.62
C SER A 40 -37.50 27.07 31.57
N SER A 41 -38.45 26.14 31.54
CA SER A 41 -38.14 24.73 31.27
C SER A 41 -37.75 24.50 29.80
N MET A 42 -38.15 25.40 28.91
CA MET A 42 -37.96 25.34 27.45
C MET A 42 -36.75 26.17 26.96
N GLN A 43 -35.75 26.39 27.82
CA GLN A 43 -34.55 27.17 27.47
C GLN A 43 -33.91 26.67 26.16
N GLY A 44 -33.61 27.61 25.26
CA GLY A 44 -32.87 27.37 24.02
C GLY A 44 -33.64 26.66 22.92
N ILE A 45 -34.95 26.47 23.10
CA ILE A 45 -35.84 25.86 22.10
C ILE A 45 -36.19 26.87 21.01
N LEU A 46 -36.24 26.41 19.76
CA LEU A 46 -36.73 27.18 18.63
C LEU A 46 -38.22 26.92 18.43
N GLY A 47 -39.01 27.98 18.31
CA GLY A 47 -40.44 27.93 18.03
C GLY A 47 -40.81 28.67 16.76
N ILE A 48 -41.97 28.34 16.22
CA ILE A 48 -42.55 28.97 15.03
C ILE A 48 -43.86 29.63 15.46
N LYS A 49 -43.99 30.96 15.43
CA LYS A 49 -45.25 31.64 15.73
C LYS A 49 -45.92 32.11 14.44
N THR A 50 -47.24 32.18 14.44
CA THR A 50 -47.98 32.88 13.39
C THR A 50 -47.87 34.38 13.63
N TYR A 51 -47.38 35.13 12.65
CA TYR A 51 -47.31 36.58 12.71
C TYR A 51 -48.67 37.21 12.45
N TYR A 52 -48.95 38.32 13.15
CA TYR A 52 -50.08 39.21 12.92
C TYR A 52 -49.62 40.66 13.13
N ASP A 53 -50.26 41.61 12.45
CA ASP A 53 -49.85 43.01 12.45
C ASP A 53 -50.51 43.80 13.59
N GLU A 54 -49.71 44.08 14.63
CA GLU A 54 -50.11 44.91 15.78
C GLU A 54 -50.24 46.40 15.44
N GLY A 55 -49.72 46.83 14.28
CA GLY A 55 -49.77 48.20 13.80
C GLY A 55 -51.13 48.63 13.28
N THR A 56 -52.02 47.67 12.97
CA THR A 56 -53.35 47.96 12.41
C THR A 56 -54.21 48.76 13.38
N ASN A 57 -55.05 49.66 12.85
CA ASN A 57 -55.99 50.44 13.66
C ASN A 57 -56.99 49.55 14.40
N LEU A 58 -57.35 48.41 13.78
CA LEU A 58 -58.26 47.42 14.35
C LEU A 58 -57.66 46.76 15.60
N TYR A 59 -56.39 46.33 15.52
CA TYR A 59 -55.68 45.76 16.67
C TYR A 59 -55.47 46.80 17.78
N LYS A 60 -55.08 48.03 17.45
CA LYS A 60 -54.92 49.13 18.41
C LYS A 60 -56.19 49.43 19.20
N THR A 61 -57.36 49.18 18.63
CA THR A 61 -58.66 49.35 19.30
C THR A 61 -59.04 48.12 20.12
N PHE A 62 -58.84 46.93 19.56
CA PHE A 62 -59.14 45.65 20.20
C PHE A 62 -58.27 45.37 21.43
N TYR A 63 -56.95 45.54 21.31
CA TYR A 63 -55.98 45.11 22.31
C TYR A 63 -56.20 45.72 23.70
N PRO A 64 -56.42 47.04 23.87
CA PRO A 64 -56.66 47.63 25.19
C PRO A 64 -57.95 47.11 25.85
N GLN A 65 -59.00 46.86 25.06
CA GLN A 65 -60.27 46.33 25.54
C GLN A 65 -60.12 44.88 25.97
N PHE A 66 -59.55 44.05 25.10
CA PHE A 66 -59.27 42.64 25.38
C PHE A 66 -58.42 42.51 26.65
N ARG A 67 -57.29 43.23 26.72
CA ARG A 67 -56.37 43.16 27.85
C ARG A 67 -57.03 43.53 29.17
N ARG A 68 -57.90 44.55 29.17
CA ARG A 68 -58.61 44.97 30.37
C ARG A 68 -59.58 43.89 30.84
N THR A 69 -60.47 43.44 29.97
CA THR A 69 -61.47 42.40 30.30
C THR A 69 -60.80 41.09 30.70
N PHE A 70 -59.81 40.63 29.92
CA PHE A 70 -59.13 39.37 30.16
C PHE A 70 -58.39 39.36 31.51
N ARG A 71 -57.72 40.46 31.86
CA ARG A 71 -57.06 40.61 33.17
C ARG A 71 -58.06 40.63 34.33
N ASP A 72 -59.19 41.32 34.16
CA ASP A 72 -60.20 41.42 35.21
C ASP A 72 -60.88 40.05 35.45
N GLU A 73 -61.01 39.21 34.41
CA GLU A 73 -61.59 37.86 34.49
C GLU A 73 -60.58 36.77 34.91
N ASN A 74 -59.28 36.94 34.61
CA ASN A 74 -58.22 35.95 34.86
C ASN A 74 -57.01 36.60 35.56
N PRO A 75 -57.15 37.01 36.84
CA PRO A 75 -56.11 37.74 37.56
C PRO A 75 -54.85 36.92 37.88
N GLU A 76 -54.94 35.59 37.82
CA GLU A 76 -53.85 34.64 38.08
C GLU A 76 -52.85 34.48 36.91
N GLU A 77 -53.17 34.98 35.72
CA GLU A 77 -52.31 34.86 34.54
C GLU A 77 -51.13 35.85 34.58
N ASP A 78 -49.94 35.37 34.19
CA ASP A 78 -48.72 36.19 34.18
C ASP A 78 -48.69 37.19 33.00
N ASN A 79 -49.40 36.88 31.91
CA ASN A 79 -49.43 37.67 30.68
C ASN A 79 -50.86 37.77 30.13
N PHE A 80 -51.21 38.97 29.65
CA PHE A 80 -52.55 39.33 29.20
C PHE A 80 -52.57 39.68 27.70
N GLN A 81 -51.54 39.30 26.94
CA GLN A 81 -51.50 39.47 25.50
C GLN A 81 -52.40 38.43 24.80
N PRO A 82 -53.19 38.86 23.80
CA PRO A 82 -53.98 37.92 23.01
C PRO A 82 -53.06 37.04 22.16
N SER A 83 -53.27 35.73 22.20
CA SER A 83 -52.67 34.82 21.22
C SER A 83 -53.35 34.97 19.85
N ILE A 84 -52.69 34.50 18.79
CA ILE A 84 -53.30 34.42 17.45
C ILE A 84 -54.65 33.67 17.45
N ASN A 85 -54.84 32.71 18.37
CA ASN A 85 -56.10 31.98 18.49
C ASN A 85 -57.23 32.87 19.00
N ALA A 86 -56.96 33.80 19.93
CA ALA A 86 -57.94 34.79 20.37
C ALA A 86 -58.32 35.74 19.22
N LEU A 87 -57.33 36.16 18.42
CA LEU A 87 -57.57 37.00 17.23
C LEU A 87 -58.41 36.27 16.19
N ARG A 88 -58.09 35.00 15.90
CA ARG A 88 -58.86 34.14 14.99
C ARG A 88 -60.28 33.88 15.48
N ALA A 89 -60.49 33.74 16.79
CA ALA A 89 -61.82 33.60 17.36
C ALA A 89 -62.67 34.87 17.15
N TYR A 90 -62.09 36.04 17.39
CA TYR A 90 -62.73 37.34 17.12
C TYR A 90 -63.10 37.47 15.64
N ASP A 91 -62.16 37.18 14.76
CA ASP A 91 -62.38 37.25 13.32
C ASP A 91 -63.43 36.24 12.86
N SER A 92 -63.44 35.02 13.40
CA SER A 92 -64.44 33.99 13.07
C SER A 92 -65.86 34.45 13.40
N ILE A 93 -66.06 35.05 14.57
CA ILE A 93 -67.36 35.63 14.97
C ILE A 93 -67.74 36.79 14.03
N ARG A 94 -66.76 37.61 13.62
CA ARG A 94 -66.98 38.70 12.67
C ARG A 94 -67.40 38.21 11.29
N ILE A 95 -66.77 37.13 10.77
CA ILE A 95 -67.17 36.49 9.50
C ILE A 95 -68.62 36.02 9.59
N VAL A 96 -68.98 35.30 10.66
CA VAL A 96 -70.34 34.78 10.86
C VAL A 96 -71.35 35.92 10.94
N LYS A 97 -71.05 36.97 11.71
CA LYS A 97 -71.90 38.16 11.80
C LYS A 97 -72.13 38.78 10.42
N GLN A 98 -71.06 39.02 9.66
CA GLN A 98 -71.16 39.61 8.33
C GLN A 98 -71.95 38.73 7.36
N ALA A 99 -71.83 37.40 7.48
CA ALA A 99 -72.59 36.46 6.66
C ALA A 99 -74.08 36.40 7.03
N MET A 100 -74.46 36.78 8.25
CA MET A 100 -75.84 36.87 8.73
C MET A 100 -76.55 38.17 8.33
N ASP A 101 -75.82 39.21 7.91
CA ASP A 101 -76.38 40.49 7.49
C ASP A 101 -77.06 40.43 6.09
N SER A 102 -77.18 39.24 5.48
CA SER A 102 -77.83 39.02 4.18
C SER A 102 -79.32 38.70 4.29
N ASP A 103 -80.12 39.16 3.33
CA ASP A 103 -81.59 39.05 3.32
C ASP A 103 -82.16 37.60 3.29
N GLU A 104 -81.39 36.61 2.83
CA GLU A 104 -81.77 35.19 2.83
C GLU A 104 -80.84 34.33 3.70
N ILE A 105 -81.35 33.86 4.84
CA ILE A 105 -80.60 32.98 5.77
C ILE A 105 -81.06 31.53 5.57
N SER A 106 -80.32 30.79 4.75
CA SER A 106 -80.37 29.34 4.62
C SER A 106 -78.98 28.77 4.92
N PRO A 107 -78.85 27.48 5.28
CA PRO A 107 -77.52 26.89 5.53
C PRO A 107 -76.56 27.04 4.35
N ASP A 108 -77.05 26.85 3.12
CA ASP A 108 -76.25 26.96 1.89
C ASP A 108 -75.90 28.41 1.55
N SER A 109 -76.84 29.35 1.73
CA SER A 109 -76.56 30.78 1.53
C SER A 109 -75.59 31.32 2.58
N LEU A 110 -75.70 30.87 3.84
CA LEU A 110 -74.77 31.24 4.91
C LEU A 110 -73.35 30.75 4.63
N LEU A 111 -73.19 29.48 4.25
CA LEU A 111 -71.88 28.92 3.90
C LEU A 111 -71.29 29.65 2.70
N LYS A 112 -72.11 29.94 1.67
CA LYS A 112 -71.69 30.71 0.50
C LYS A 112 -71.21 32.12 0.89
N ASN A 113 -71.94 32.80 1.78
CA ASN A 113 -71.59 34.14 2.25
C ASN A 113 -70.28 34.13 3.06
N ILE A 114 -70.09 33.15 3.95
CA ILE A 114 -68.85 32.93 4.70
C ILE A 114 -67.68 32.74 3.73
N LEU A 115 -67.82 31.84 2.75
CA LEU A 115 -66.75 31.56 1.77
C LEU A 115 -66.49 32.74 0.82
N SER A 116 -67.46 33.62 0.60
CA SER A 116 -67.29 34.85 -0.18
C SER A 116 -66.73 36.03 0.60
N SER A 117 -66.51 35.87 1.91
CA SER A 117 -66.01 36.95 2.77
C SER A 117 -64.61 37.38 2.37
N ASN A 118 -64.42 38.69 2.20
CA ASN A 118 -63.15 39.31 1.89
C ASN A 118 -62.96 40.56 2.76
N PHE A 119 -62.12 40.46 3.79
CA PHE A 119 -61.78 41.61 4.64
C PHE A 119 -60.47 41.39 5.40
N THR A 120 -59.89 42.47 5.92
CA THR A 120 -58.75 42.41 6.85
C THR A 120 -59.24 42.32 8.30
N GLY A 121 -58.96 41.18 8.93
CA GLY A 121 -59.23 40.90 10.34
C GLY A 121 -58.04 41.26 11.25
N LEU A 122 -58.14 40.86 12.52
CA LEU A 122 -57.05 40.97 13.49
C LEU A 122 -55.92 39.96 13.22
N SER A 123 -56.26 38.81 12.66
CA SER A 123 -55.32 37.72 12.33
C SER A 123 -54.70 37.82 10.94
N GLY A 124 -55.08 38.85 10.16
CA GLY A 124 -54.60 39.08 8.80
C GLY A 124 -55.72 39.20 7.77
N GLU A 125 -55.39 39.00 6.50
CA GLU A 125 -56.35 39.01 5.41
C GLU A 125 -57.18 37.72 5.38
N ILE A 126 -58.51 37.87 5.37
CA ILE A 126 -59.46 36.78 5.36
C ILE A 126 -60.15 36.76 4.01
N HIS A 127 -59.74 35.79 3.21
CA HIS A 127 -60.29 35.50 1.89
C HIS A 127 -60.21 34.00 1.70
N PHE A 128 -61.26 33.37 1.16
CA PHE A 128 -61.29 31.92 0.96
C PHE A 128 -61.19 31.55 -0.52
N GLN A 129 -60.33 30.58 -0.83
CA GLN A 129 -60.27 29.92 -2.13
C GLN A 129 -60.46 28.41 -1.93
N GLN A 130 -61.39 27.80 -2.66
CA GLN A 130 -61.68 26.36 -2.58
C GLN A 130 -61.95 25.86 -1.13
N GLY A 131 -62.57 26.69 -0.29
CA GLY A 131 -62.88 26.34 1.10
C GLY A 131 -61.70 26.44 2.09
N LYS A 132 -60.56 27.02 1.68
CA LYS A 132 -59.40 27.28 2.55
C LYS A 132 -59.05 28.77 2.53
N LEU A 133 -58.36 29.25 3.58
CA LEU A 133 -57.80 30.60 3.56
C LEU A 133 -56.84 30.73 2.38
N SER A 134 -56.98 31.82 1.63
CA SER A 134 -56.31 32.06 0.34
C SER A 134 -54.82 32.36 0.47
N HIS A 135 -54.34 32.70 1.66
CA HIS A 135 -52.97 33.12 1.91
C HIS A 135 -52.35 32.27 3.00
N ASP A 136 -51.11 31.84 2.76
CA ASP A 136 -50.31 31.20 3.79
C ASP A 136 -49.90 32.24 4.84
N PRO A 137 -49.96 31.89 6.13
CA PRO A 137 -49.58 32.82 7.18
C PRO A 137 -48.09 33.16 7.11
N ILE A 138 -47.76 34.43 7.39
CA ILE A 138 -46.39 34.81 7.70
C ILE A 138 -46.02 34.18 9.03
N LEU A 139 -44.85 33.54 9.09
CA LEU A 139 -44.36 32.89 10.31
C LEU A 139 -43.25 33.73 10.94
N ARG A 140 -43.11 33.63 12.25
CA ARG A 140 -42.11 34.30 13.07
C ARG A 140 -41.31 33.26 13.82
N ILE A 141 -40.00 33.21 13.59
CA ILE A 141 -39.10 32.31 14.32
C ILE A 141 -38.80 32.94 15.68
N VAL A 142 -38.96 32.16 16.73
CA VAL A 142 -38.70 32.58 18.11
C VAL A 142 -37.70 31.63 18.78
N ASN A 143 -36.90 32.15 19.71
CA ASN A 143 -35.98 31.37 20.52
C ASN A 143 -36.24 31.64 22.00
N VAL A 144 -36.51 30.58 22.77
CA VAL A 144 -36.85 30.70 24.19
C VAL A 144 -35.59 30.98 25.01
N ILE A 145 -35.61 32.07 25.79
CA ILE A 145 -34.49 32.52 26.59
C ILE A 145 -34.98 32.93 27.98
N GLY A 146 -34.53 32.22 29.00
CA GLY A 146 -34.90 32.43 30.39
C GLY A 146 -36.40 32.25 30.57
N ARG A 147 -37.07 33.31 31.02
CA ARG A 147 -38.52 33.30 31.32
C ARG A 147 -39.39 33.83 30.18
N SER A 148 -38.78 34.13 29.03
CA SER A 148 -39.47 34.68 27.87
C SER A 148 -38.90 34.07 26.58
N TYR A 149 -39.27 34.62 25.43
CA TYR A 149 -38.71 34.27 24.14
C TYR A 149 -38.27 35.54 23.42
N ASN A 150 -37.25 35.42 22.56
CA ASN A 150 -36.85 36.46 21.63
C ASN A 150 -37.34 36.10 20.23
N GLU A 151 -37.87 37.09 19.53
CA GLU A 151 -38.19 36.94 18.12
C GLU A 151 -36.94 37.18 17.26
N LEU A 152 -36.70 36.29 16.30
CA LEU A 152 -35.48 36.28 15.50
C LEU A 152 -35.72 36.82 14.09
N ASP A 153 -36.33 36.03 13.22
CA ASP A 153 -36.59 36.37 11.82
C ASP A 153 -38.02 35.98 11.42
N PHE A 154 -38.51 36.55 10.32
CA PHE A 154 -39.74 36.12 9.66
C PHE A 154 -39.45 35.03 8.64
N TRP A 155 -40.44 34.17 8.40
CA TRP A 155 -40.49 33.29 7.25
C TRP A 155 -41.72 33.67 6.41
N LEU A 156 -41.45 34.09 5.17
CA LEU A 156 -42.43 34.58 4.22
C LEU A 156 -42.71 33.49 3.17
N PRO A 157 -43.98 33.10 2.95
CA PRO A 157 -44.34 32.13 1.92
C PRO A 157 -43.80 32.55 0.54
N GLY A 158 -43.11 31.64 -0.16
CA GLY A 158 -42.53 31.89 -1.48
C GLY A 158 -41.21 32.69 -1.51
N ILE A 159 -40.81 33.33 -0.40
CA ILE A 159 -39.57 34.13 -0.31
C ILE A 159 -38.53 33.47 0.60
N GLY A 160 -38.93 32.89 1.73
CA GLY A 160 -38.03 32.31 2.74
C GLY A 160 -37.78 33.23 3.93
N PHE A 161 -36.59 33.17 4.53
CA PHE A 161 -36.27 33.97 5.72
C PHE A 161 -36.05 35.45 5.39
N SER A 162 -36.56 36.33 6.24
CA SER A 162 -36.38 37.78 6.15
C SER A 162 -36.42 38.44 7.51
N LYS A 163 -35.63 39.49 7.68
CA LYS A 163 -35.62 40.31 8.90
C LYS A 163 -36.80 41.28 8.97
N ASN A 164 -37.30 41.74 7.82
CA ASN A 164 -38.35 42.76 7.71
C ASN A 164 -39.44 42.34 6.71
N ILE A 165 -40.67 42.75 6.96
CA ILE A 165 -41.86 42.40 6.16
C ILE A 165 -41.98 43.23 4.85
N GLY A 166 -41.04 44.16 4.56
CA GLY A 166 -41.15 45.09 3.44
C GLY A 166 -39.96 45.19 2.48
N TYR A 167 -38.86 44.44 2.67
CA TYR A 167 -37.66 44.59 1.85
C TYR A 167 -37.47 43.38 0.91
N VAL A 168 -37.91 43.52 -0.34
CA VAL A 168 -37.66 42.55 -1.42
C VAL A 168 -36.28 42.83 -2.02
N GLY A 169 -35.23 42.45 -1.28
CA GLY A 169 -33.91 42.25 -1.89
C GLY A 169 -33.94 40.93 -2.69
N ASN A 170 -33.37 40.91 -3.88
CA ASN A 170 -33.43 39.82 -4.88
C ASN A 170 -32.76 38.48 -4.47
N LYS A 171 -32.65 38.15 -3.18
CA LYS A 171 -32.11 36.89 -2.67
C LYS A 171 -32.85 36.50 -1.40
N SER A 172 -33.17 35.21 -1.24
CA SER A 172 -33.55 34.66 0.07
C SER A 172 -32.41 34.98 1.03
N ALA A 173 -32.67 35.78 2.06
CA ALA A 173 -31.65 36.05 3.06
C ALA A 173 -31.44 34.75 3.87
N ASP A 174 -30.18 34.39 4.11
CA ASP A 174 -29.88 33.35 5.10
C ASP A 174 -30.42 33.80 6.46
N PHE A 175 -30.81 32.84 7.30
CA PHE A 175 -31.27 33.11 8.66
C PHE A 175 -30.20 33.88 9.44
N THR A 176 -30.53 35.08 9.90
CA THR A 176 -29.60 36.00 10.58
C THR A 176 -29.76 36.02 12.10
N GLY A 177 -30.84 35.41 12.59
CA GLY A 177 -31.13 35.28 14.02
C GLY A 177 -30.00 34.59 14.79
N THR A 178 -29.54 35.23 15.87
CA THR A 178 -28.62 34.55 16.80
C THR A 178 -29.41 33.63 17.71
N VAL A 179 -29.21 32.32 17.57
CA VAL A 179 -29.84 31.29 18.41
C VAL A 179 -29.01 31.06 19.67
N ILE A 180 -29.67 31.06 20.82
CA ILE A 180 -29.10 30.53 22.07
C ILE A 180 -29.62 29.11 22.24
N TRP A 181 -28.72 28.17 22.47
CA TRP A 181 -29.02 26.75 22.62
C TRP A 181 -29.32 26.39 24.08
N PRO A 182 -29.81 25.16 24.36
CA PRO A 182 -30.30 24.81 25.70
C PRO A 182 -29.28 24.96 26.85
N ASP A 183 -27.98 24.92 26.57
CA ASP A 183 -26.91 25.18 27.54
C ASP A 183 -26.60 26.66 27.76
N GLY A 184 -27.30 27.56 27.07
CA GLY A 184 -27.06 29.00 27.11
C GLY A 184 -25.92 29.46 26.18
N SER A 185 -25.30 28.56 25.42
CA SER A 185 -24.24 28.89 24.47
C SER A 185 -24.80 29.32 23.11
N LYS A 186 -23.94 29.96 22.30
CA LYS A 186 -24.19 30.23 20.88
C LYS A 186 -23.58 29.17 19.96
N LEU A 187 -22.96 28.14 20.53
CA LEU A 187 -22.31 27.07 19.78
C LEU A 187 -23.39 26.13 19.24
N VAL A 188 -23.48 26.04 17.91
CA VAL A 188 -24.48 25.19 17.24
C VAL A 188 -24.24 23.72 17.63
N PRO A 189 -25.23 23.04 18.23
CA PRO A 189 -25.14 21.63 18.54
C PRO A 189 -24.87 20.83 17.27
N LYS A 190 -23.96 19.86 17.35
CA LYS A 190 -23.62 19.00 16.20
C LYS A 190 -24.73 17.97 15.87
N GLY A 191 -25.74 17.86 16.73
CA GLY A 191 -26.87 16.93 16.57
C GLY A 191 -26.63 15.53 17.14
N TRP A 192 -25.58 15.36 17.95
CA TRP A 192 -25.24 14.11 18.65
C TRP A 192 -24.53 14.42 19.96
N ALA A 193 -24.67 13.53 20.96
CA ALA A 193 -24.10 13.73 22.29
C ALA A 193 -22.56 13.66 22.27
N MET A 194 -21.91 14.81 22.43
CA MET A 194 -20.45 14.91 22.42
C MET A 194 -19.88 14.29 23.71
N PRO A 195 -18.70 13.65 23.67
CA PRO A 195 -18.02 13.21 24.87
C PRO A 195 -17.69 14.40 25.78
N THR A 196 -17.86 14.22 27.09
CA THR A 196 -17.58 15.25 28.09
C THR A 196 -16.62 14.75 29.15
N ASN A 197 -16.03 15.64 29.96
CA ASN A 197 -15.16 15.22 31.07
C ASN A 197 -15.88 14.30 32.09
N LYS A 198 -17.21 14.40 32.20
CA LYS A 198 -18.02 13.50 33.05
C LYS A 198 -18.28 12.15 32.42
N LYS A 199 -18.32 12.09 31.08
CA LYS A 199 -18.57 10.89 30.28
C LYS A 199 -17.69 10.92 29.03
N PRO A 200 -16.40 10.56 29.17
CA PRO A 200 -15.49 10.51 28.05
C PRO A 200 -15.87 9.36 27.10
N MET A 201 -15.44 9.46 25.85
CA MET A 201 -15.63 8.39 24.87
C MET A 201 -14.75 7.20 25.26
N THR A 202 -15.33 6.03 25.46
CA THR A 202 -14.55 4.82 25.81
C THR A 202 -14.09 4.15 24.53
N ILE A 203 -12.79 4.12 24.30
CA ILE A 203 -12.18 3.56 23.09
C ILE A 203 -11.49 2.23 23.42
N GLY A 204 -11.95 1.15 22.80
CA GLY A 204 -11.30 -0.16 22.92
C GLY A 204 -10.02 -0.22 22.09
N VAL A 205 -8.94 -0.73 22.66
CA VAL A 205 -7.65 -0.92 21.97
C VAL A 205 -7.26 -2.40 22.05
N PRO A 206 -6.94 -3.09 20.94
CA PRO A 206 -6.54 -4.49 20.99
C PRO A 206 -5.21 -4.62 21.74
N ALA A 207 -5.23 -5.33 22.87
CA ALA A 207 -4.02 -5.57 23.67
C ALA A 207 -3.31 -6.87 23.27
N ARG A 208 -4.01 -7.75 22.56
CA ARG A 208 -3.49 -9.00 21.99
C ARG A 208 -3.26 -8.80 20.49
N THR A 209 -2.01 -8.55 20.09
CA THR A 209 -1.61 -8.44 18.67
C THR A 209 -0.35 -9.25 18.41
N ALA A 210 -0.23 -9.79 17.21
CA ALA A 210 0.99 -10.46 16.74
C ALA A 210 2.08 -9.45 16.31
N PHE A 211 1.71 -8.21 16.01
CA PHE A 211 2.60 -7.16 15.48
C PHE A 211 2.54 -5.90 16.35
N GLU A 212 3.41 -5.82 17.35
CA GLU A 212 3.45 -4.74 18.35
C GLU A 212 3.70 -3.35 17.75
N LYS A 213 4.25 -3.26 16.53
CA LYS A 213 4.47 -1.98 15.84
C LYS A 213 3.18 -1.27 15.46
N PHE A 214 2.07 -1.99 15.29
CA PHE A 214 0.78 -1.39 14.97
C PHE A 214 0.08 -0.87 16.22
N VAL A 215 0.07 -1.68 17.28
CA VAL A 215 -0.51 -1.36 18.57
C VAL A 215 0.30 -2.06 19.66
N LYS A 216 0.67 -1.33 20.70
CA LYS A 216 1.33 -1.87 21.88
C LYS A 216 0.68 -1.32 23.13
N VAL A 217 0.35 -2.20 24.07
CA VAL A 217 -0.21 -1.85 25.37
C VAL A 217 0.75 -2.31 26.47
N ASP A 218 1.49 -1.37 27.03
CA ASP A 218 2.43 -1.61 28.13
C ASP A 218 1.85 -1.15 29.48
N ASP A 219 2.36 -1.71 30.57
CA ASP A 219 2.15 -1.14 31.90
C ASP A 219 2.90 0.19 32.03
N GLY A 220 2.18 1.22 32.50
CA GLY A 220 2.72 2.55 32.72
C GLY A 220 3.61 2.62 33.96
N LYS A 221 4.18 3.80 34.21
CA LYS A 221 5.09 4.04 35.35
C LYS A 221 4.41 3.91 36.72
N HIS A 222 3.08 4.04 36.75
CA HIS A 222 2.26 3.94 37.97
C HIS A 222 1.30 2.74 37.88
N PRO A 223 1.05 2.04 39.01
CA PRO A 223 0.13 0.90 39.03
C PRO A 223 -1.26 1.30 38.50
N GLY A 224 -1.75 0.56 37.51
CA GLY A 224 -3.07 0.80 36.90
C GLY A 224 -3.10 1.79 35.74
N GLN A 225 -2.00 2.51 35.47
CA GLN A 225 -1.89 3.33 34.26
C GLN A 225 -1.38 2.46 33.11
N LYS A 226 -2.06 2.46 31.95
CA LYS A 226 -1.60 1.78 30.73
C LYS A 226 -0.97 2.79 29.79
N LYS A 227 0.12 2.40 29.14
CA LYS A 227 0.76 3.17 28.06
C LYS A 227 0.37 2.54 26.72
N TYR A 228 -0.21 3.34 25.85
CA TYR A 228 -0.60 2.95 24.49
C TYR A 228 0.41 3.53 23.51
N ASP A 229 0.96 2.68 22.65
CA ASP A 229 1.97 3.03 21.66
C ASP A 229 1.69 2.31 20.33
N GLY A 230 2.37 2.68 19.26
CA GLY A 230 2.23 2.05 17.94
C GLY A 230 1.64 2.95 16.88
N PHE A 231 1.78 2.53 15.62
CA PHE A 231 1.36 3.29 14.43
C PHE A 231 -0.12 3.72 14.49
N CYS A 232 -1.03 2.83 14.90
CA CYS A 232 -2.46 3.15 14.93
C CYS A 232 -2.79 4.19 16.02
N ILE A 233 -2.05 4.18 17.13
CA ILE A 233 -2.24 5.12 18.25
C ILE A 233 -1.70 6.51 17.86
N GLU A 234 -0.52 6.58 17.24
CA GLU A 234 0.00 7.85 16.75
C GLU A 234 -0.86 8.45 15.63
N LEU A 235 -1.34 7.61 14.69
CA LEU A 235 -2.27 8.06 13.66
C LEU A 235 -3.57 8.62 14.28
N PHE A 236 -4.09 7.99 15.33
CA PHE A 236 -5.25 8.52 16.05
C PHE A 236 -4.96 9.91 16.62
N TYR A 237 -3.80 10.15 17.22
CA TYR A 237 -3.43 11.48 17.71
C TYR A 237 -3.29 12.52 16.59
N GLU A 238 -2.68 12.16 15.45
CA GLU A 238 -2.61 13.06 14.29
C GLU A 238 -4.01 13.38 13.73
N VAL A 239 -4.92 12.40 13.73
CA VAL A 239 -6.32 12.67 13.33
C VAL A 239 -6.96 13.70 14.25
N LEU A 240 -6.72 13.64 15.56
CA LEU A 240 -7.27 14.61 16.51
C LEU A 240 -6.79 16.04 16.27
N THR A 241 -5.56 16.26 15.77
CA THR A 241 -5.04 17.61 15.48
C THR A 241 -5.72 18.26 14.27
N VAL A 242 -6.31 17.44 13.39
CA VAL A 242 -7.00 17.87 12.17
C VAL A 242 -8.49 18.14 12.39
N LEU A 243 -9.07 17.62 13.48
CA LEU A 243 -10.49 17.83 13.79
C LEU A 243 -10.76 19.27 14.23
N ASP A 244 -11.92 19.80 13.82
CA ASP A 244 -12.37 21.16 14.20
C ASP A 244 -12.94 21.24 15.63
N TYR A 245 -12.73 20.21 16.46
CA TYR A 245 -13.27 20.11 17.81
C TYR A 245 -12.44 19.18 18.70
N ASP A 246 -12.44 19.47 20.01
CA ASP A 246 -11.77 18.64 21.00
C ASP A 246 -12.61 17.40 21.31
N LEU A 247 -12.03 16.22 21.09
CA LEU A 247 -12.63 14.93 21.43
C LEU A 247 -12.09 14.45 22.78
N ILE A 248 -12.96 14.31 23.78
CA ILE A 248 -12.58 13.77 25.09
C ILE A 248 -12.74 12.24 25.06
N TYR A 249 -11.66 11.51 25.30
CA TYR A 249 -11.64 10.05 25.21
C TYR A 249 -10.85 9.41 26.35
N GLN A 250 -11.09 8.12 26.55
CA GLN A 250 -10.33 7.24 27.42
C GLN A 250 -10.10 5.91 26.70
N PHE A 251 -8.84 5.45 26.65
CA PHE A 251 -8.52 4.12 26.14
C PHE A 251 -8.72 3.04 27.19
N ASP A 252 -9.29 1.92 26.78
CA ASP A 252 -9.45 0.69 27.55
C ASP A 252 -8.84 -0.49 26.77
N PRO A 253 -7.91 -1.26 27.36
CA PRO A 253 -7.26 -2.36 26.65
C PRO A 253 -8.17 -3.57 26.61
N HIS A 254 -8.32 -4.15 25.42
CA HIS A 254 -9.14 -5.33 25.19
C HIS A 254 -8.27 -6.58 25.02
N ASN A 255 -8.32 -7.46 26.03
CA ASN A 255 -7.68 -8.78 26.03
C ASN A 255 -8.59 -9.86 25.41
N GLY A 256 -8.97 -9.70 24.15
CA GLY A 256 -9.87 -10.62 23.43
C GLY A 256 -9.57 -10.66 21.93
N THR A 257 -10.45 -11.28 21.15
CA THR A 257 -10.32 -11.35 19.67
C THR A 257 -10.80 -10.05 19.00
N TYR A 258 -10.39 -9.81 17.76
CA TYR A 258 -10.89 -8.66 16.99
C TYR A 258 -12.41 -8.69 16.79
N ASP A 259 -13.01 -9.87 16.66
CA ASP A 259 -14.47 -9.98 16.51
C ASP A 259 -15.20 -9.64 17.82
N GLU A 260 -14.65 -10.04 18.97
CA GLU A 260 -15.16 -9.61 20.28
C GLU A 260 -15.07 -8.09 20.47
N LEU A 261 -13.96 -7.48 20.02
CA LEU A 261 -13.79 -6.02 20.06
C LEU A 261 -14.86 -5.30 19.21
N VAL A 262 -15.10 -5.78 17.99
CA VAL A 262 -16.17 -5.27 17.11
C VAL A 262 -17.54 -5.41 17.77
N HIS A 263 -17.83 -6.58 18.37
CA HIS A 263 -19.08 -6.82 19.08
C HIS A 263 -19.25 -5.93 20.31
N LYS A 264 -18.19 -5.59 21.03
CA LYS A 264 -18.25 -4.64 22.15
C LYS A 264 -18.59 -3.22 21.71
N VAL A 265 -18.14 -2.79 20.53
CA VAL A 265 -18.57 -1.50 19.95
C VAL A 265 -20.03 -1.56 19.52
N TYR A 266 -20.45 -2.66 18.86
CA TYR A 266 -21.86 -2.87 18.49
C TYR A 266 -22.80 -2.85 19.70
N ASN A 267 -22.41 -3.52 20.79
CA ASN A 267 -23.15 -3.57 22.06
C ASN A 267 -23.02 -2.28 22.90
N LYS A 268 -22.37 -1.24 22.39
CA LYS A 268 -22.16 0.05 23.06
C LYS A 268 -21.42 -0.06 24.41
N THR A 269 -20.64 -1.11 24.59
CA THR A 269 -19.67 -1.20 25.71
C THR A 269 -18.49 -0.27 25.45
N TYR A 270 -18.06 -0.21 24.19
CA TYR A 270 -17.14 0.80 23.69
C TYR A 270 -17.87 1.73 22.72
N ASP A 271 -17.46 2.99 22.70
CA ASP A 271 -17.98 4.00 21.77
C ASP A 271 -17.24 3.95 20.42
N ALA A 272 -15.97 3.54 20.47
CA ALA A 272 -15.11 3.34 19.31
C ALA A 272 -14.07 2.27 19.59
N ALA A 273 -13.36 1.82 18.56
CA ALA A 273 -12.15 1.03 18.71
C ALA A 273 -11.05 1.52 17.77
N VAL A 274 -9.82 1.58 18.29
CA VAL A 274 -8.62 2.05 17.59
C VAL A 274 -7.59 0.92 17.59
N GLY A 275 -7.14 0.55 16.40
CA GLY A 275 -6.16 -0.51 16.20
C GLY A 275 -6.17 -0.99 14.75
N ASP A 276 -5.32 -1.96 14.48
CA ASP A 276 -5.10 -2.69 13.23
C ASP A 276 -6.27 -3.61 12.85
N ILE A 277 -7.49 -3.06 12.80
CA ILE A 277 -8.71 -3.82 12.57
C ILE A 277 -9.05 -3.86 11.08
N THR A 278 -9.07 -5.07 10.51
CA THR A 278 -9.42 -5.24 9.10
C THR A 278 -10.92 -5.02 8.84
N ILE A 279 -11.21 -4.21 7.83
CA ILE A 279 -12.56 -3.94 7.33
C ILE A 279 -13.06 -5.17 6.55
N LEU A 280 -14.10 -5.81 7.08
CA LEU A 280 -14.74 -7.00 6.50
C LEU A 280 -16.25 -6.78 6.34
N ALA A 281 -16.85 -7.42 5.34
CA ALA A 281 -18.28 -7.25 5.03
C ALA A 281 -19.18 -7.59 6.23
N ASN A 282 -18.91 -8.70 6.94
CA ASN A 282 -19.66 -9.09 8.14
C ASN A 282 -19.52 -8.08 9.30
N ARG A 283 -18.37 -7.40 9.43
CA ARG A 283 -18.15 -6.38 10.46
C ARG A 283 -18.86 -5.07 10.10
N THR A 284 -18.89 -4.70 8.81
CA THR A 284 -19.53 -3.45 8.35
C THR A 284 -21.05 -3.40 8.57
N THR A 285 -21.72 -4.55 8.73
CA THR A 285 -23.15 -4.58 9.09
C THR A 285 -23.39 -4.22 10.56
N LEU A 286 -22.40 -4.47 11.43
CA LEU A 286 -22.49 -4.23 12.88
C LEU A 286 -22.03 -2.81 13.23
N VAL A 287 -20.95 -2.33 12.63
CA VAL A 287 -20.28 -1.09 13.03
C VAL A 287 -20.00 -0.19 11.83
N GLU A 288 -19.61 1.06 12.11
CA GLU A 288 -19.16 2.01 11.09
C GLU A 288 -17.63 2.06 11.10
N PHE A 289 -17.02 1.91 9.93
CA PHE A 289 -15.56 2.04 9.78
C PHE A 289 -15.20 3.41 9.22
N THR A 290 -13.97 3.85 9.53
CA THR A 290 -13.36 4.96 8.80
C THR A 290 -12.93 4.53 7.40
N GLN A 291 -12.53 5.50 6.56
CA GLN A 291 -11.69 5.21 5.41
C GLN A 291 -10.44 4.41 5.85
N PRO A 292 -10.01 3.42 5.05
CA PRO A 292 -8.87 2.60 5.40
C PRO A 292 -7.58 3.42 5.28
N TYR A 293 -6.73 3.34 6.31
CA TYR A 293 -5.46 4.06 6.37
C TYR A 293 -4.27 3.18 6.00
N ALA A 294 -4.46 1.87 5.83
CA ALA A 294 -3.43 0.95 5.39
C ALA A 294 -3.97 -0.01 4.32
N ALA A 295 -3.09 -0.40 3.40
CA ALA A 295 -3.42 -1.27 2.28
C ALA A 295 -3.96 -2.63 2.74
N SER A 296 -4.82 -3.20 1.91
CA SER A 296 -5.49 -4.46 2.17
C SER A 296 -4.91 -5.59 1.32
N GLY A 297 -4.90 -6.79 1.89
CA GLY A 297 -4.70 -8.02 1.12
C GLY A 297 -3.94 -9.09 1.87
N LEU A 298 -3.95 -10.30 1.31
CA LEU A 298 -3.23 -11.45 1.85
C LEU A 298 -1.95 -11.70 1.05
N SER A 299 -0.82 -11.67 1.75
CA SER A 299 0.51 -11.95 1.22
C SER A 299 1.00 -13.31 1.71
N MET A 300 1.61 -14.08 0.82
CA MET A 300 2.27 -15.34 1.16
C MET A 300 3.78 -15.10 1.21
N ILE A 301 4.35 -15.31 2.39
CA ILE A 301 5.77 -15.18 2.69
C ILE A 301 6.42 -16.55 2.64
N VAL A 302 7.53 -16.63 1.92
CA VAL A 302 8.28 -17.87 1.70
C VAL A 302 9.78 -17.62 1.76
N PRO A 303 10.58 -18.62 2.16
CA PRO A 303 12.02 -18.51 2.14
C PRO A 303 12.55 -18.39 0.70
N VAL A 304 13.61 -17.60 0.52
CA VAL A 304 14.32 -17.45 -0.76
C VAL A 304 15.13 -18.71 -1.06
N LYS A 305 15.13 -19.17 -2.32
CA LYS A 305 15.99 -20.28 -2.74
C LYS A 305 17.47 -19.86 -2.70
N PRO A 306 18.36 -20.67 -2.11
CA PRO A 306 19.78 -20.36 -2.14
C PRO A 306 20.30 -20.40 -3.59
N GLU A 307 20.85 -19.29 -4.09
CA GLU A 307 21.41 -19.16 -5.45
C GLU A 307 22.78 -19.86 -5.65
N SER A 308 23.11 -20.90 -4.90
CA SER A 308 24.44 -21.52 -4.92
C SER A 308 24.56 -22.69 -5.90
N SER A 309 24.17 -22.50 -7.16
CA SER A 309 24.39 -23.54 -8.18
C SER A 309 25.83 -23.51 -8.69
N ALA A 310 26.59 -24.57 -8.44
CA ALA A 310 27.95 -24.79 -8.98
C ALA A 310 28.02 -24.80 -10.52
N TRP A 311 26.85 -24.84 -11.18
CA TRP A 311 26.64 -24.91 -12.62
C TRP A 311 25.99 -23.64 -13.17
N MET A 312 26.20 -22.49 -12.53
CA MET A 312 25.58 -21.21 -12.92
C MET A 312 25.84 -20.86 -14.41
N PHE A 313 27.00 -21.25 -14.95
CA PHE A 313 27.36 -21.04 -16.35
C PHE A 313 26.48 -21.79 -17.38
N LEU A 314 25.71 -22.81 -16.98
CA LEU A 314 24.76 -23.49 -17.88
C LEU A 314 23.38 -22.82 -17.92
N LYS A 315 23.04 -21.97 -16.93
CA LYS A 315 21.72 -21.33 -16.81
C LYS A 315 21.34 -20.32 -17.90
N PRO A 316 22.26 -19.56 -18.54
CA PRO A 316 21.90 -18.54 -19.54
C PRO A 316 21.11 -19.10 -20.73
N PHE A 317 21.29 -20.38 -21.06
CA PHE A 317 20.52 -21.07 -22.09
C PHE A 317 19.76 -22.25 -21.52
N THR A 318 18.53 -22.45 -22.01
CA THR A 318 17.75 -23.65 -21.66
C THR A 318 18.42 -24.91 -22.21
N THR A 319 18.15 -26.06 -21.61
CA THR A 319 18.65 -27.36 -22.10
C THR A 319 18.29 -27.59 -23.57
N LYS A 320 17.09 -27.19 -23.99
CA LYS A 320 16.66 -27.22 -25.40
C LYS A 320 17.57 -26.38 -26.30
N MET A 321 17.91 -25.16 -25.88
CA MET A 321 18.81 -24.29 -26.65
C MET A 321 20.22 -24.88 -26.77
N TRP A 322 20.75 -25.48 -25.70
CA TRP A 322 22.04 -26.20 -25.76
C TRP A 322 22.03 -27.33 -26.79
N PHE A 323 20.97 -28.14 -26.83
CA PHE A 323 20.85 -29.21 -27.82
C PHE A 323 20.75 -28.70 -29.26
N VAL A 324 19.99 -27.64 -29.51
CA VAL A 324 19.86 -27.03 -30.85
C VAL A 324 21.20 -26.46 -31.30
N THR A 325 21.89 -25.70 -30.45
CA THR A 325 23.22 -25.16 -30.76
C THR A 325 24.23 -26.26 -31.04
N GLY A 326 24.25 -27.33 -30.24
CA GLY A 326 25.10 -28.50 -30.49
C GLY A 326 24.77 -29.20 -31.81
N SER A 327 23.50 -29.30 -32.17
CA SER A 327 23.07 -29.91 -33.43
C SER A 327 23.48 -29.08 -34.64
N ILE A 328 23.33 -27.76 -34.58
CA ILE A 328 23.76 -26.83 -35.64
C ILE A 328 25.29 -26.88 -35.79
N LEU A 329 26.04 -26.96 -34.69
CA LEU A 329 27.50 -27.13 -34.70
C LEU A 329 27.94 -28.41 -35.44
N ILE A 330 27.31 -29.55 -35.12
CA ILE A 330 27.63 -30.82 -35.78
C ILE A 330 27.27 -30.76 -37.27
N TYR A 331 26.14 -30.13 -37.60
CA TYR A 331 25.74 -29.93 -39.00
C TYR A 331 26.74 -29.05 -39.76
N THR A 332 27.18 -27.93 -39.20
CA THR A 332 28.17 -27.06 -39.85
C THR A 332 29.54 -27.73 -39.96
N MET A 333 29.96 -28.51 -38.95
CA MET A 333 31.15 -29.37 -39.02
C MET A 333 31.08 -30.30 -40.24
N PHE A 334 29.94 -30.98 -40.43
CA PHE A 334 29.74 -31.89 -41.55
C PHE A 334 29.78 -31.17 -42.90
N ILE A 335 29.11 -30.02 -43.04
CA ILE A 335 29.09 -29.26 -44.30
C ILE A 335 30.49 -28.72 -44.65
N VAL A 336 31.22 -28.17 -43.68
CA VAL A 336 32.59 -27.68 -43.92
C VAL A 336 33.52 -28.84 -44.29
N TRP A 337 33.42 -29.97 -43.59
CA TRP A 337 34.17 -31.18 -43.96
C TRP A 337 33.85 -31.61 -45.39
N PHE A 338 32.56 -31.71 -45.75
CA PHE A 338 32.12 -32.16 -47.07
C PHE A 338 32.65 -31.26 -48.20
N LEU A 339 32.63 -29.94 -48.01
CA LEU A 339 33.06 -28.97 -49.02
C LEU A 339 34.59 -28.82 -49.12
N GLU A 340 35.33 -28.93 -48.01
CA GLU A 340 36.79 -28.74 -47.99
C GLU A 340 37.58 -30.04 -48.17
N HIS A 341 37.02 -31.21 -47.84
CA HIS A 341 37.72 -32.49 -47.95
C HIS A 341 38.23 -32.78 -49.38
N GLN A 342 37.46 -32.37 -50.39
CA GLN A 342 37.86 -32.55 -51.79
C GLN A 342 38.96 -31.57 -52.22
N SER A 343 39.01 -30.36 -51.66
CA SER A 343 39.80 -29.24 -52.22
C SER A 343 41.05 -28.88 -51.40
N ASN A 344 41.10 -29.22 -50.11
CA ASN A 344 42.11 -28.70 -49.18
C ASN A 344 43.05 -29.82 -48.69
N PRO A 345 44.39 -29.69 -48.82
CA PRO A 345 45.33 -30.69 -48.32
C PRO A 345 45.33 -30.83 -46.80
N ASP A 346 44.94 -29.79 -46.05
CA ASP A 346 44.90 -29.80 -44.57
C ASP A 346 43.73 -30.65 -44.02
N PHE A 347 42.70 -30.89 -44.84
CA PHE A 347 41.54 -31.74 -44.53
C PHE A 347 41.65 -33.15 -45.13
N ARG A 348 42.85 -33.55 -45.58
CA ARG A 348 43.15 -34.91 -46.11
C ARG A 348 44.01 -35.70 -45.12
N GLY A 349 43.71 -37.00 -44.98
CA GLY A 349 44.41 -37.91 -44.06
C GLY A 349 43.57 -39.13 -43.67
N PRO A 350 44.05 -40.02 -42.78
CA PRO A 350 43.22 -41.07 -42.20
C PRO A 350 42.02 -40.47 -41.46
N TRP A 351 40.88 -41.18 -41.43
CA TRP A 351 39.59 -40.68 -40.91
C TRP A 351 39.68 -39.99 -39.53
N ASN A 352 40.52 -40.50 -38.63
CA ASN A 352 40.73 -39.91 -37.30
C ASN A 352 41.35 -38.50 -37.33
N ASN A 353 42.24 -38.23 -38.28
CA ASN A 353 42.87 -36.91 -38.41
C ASN A 353 41.91 -35.90 -39.03
N GLN A 354 41.09 -36.31 -39.99
CA GLN A 354 40.11 -35.43 -40.64
C GLN A 354 39.04 -34.94 -39.65
N ILE A 355 38.50 -35.87 -38.85
CA ILE A 355 37.52 -35.54 -37.81
C ILE A 355 38.16 -34.62 -36.76
N GLY A 356 39.42 -34.86 -36.40
CA GLY A 356 40.18 -34.00 -35.49
C GLY A 356 40.35 -32.57 -36.00
N THR A 357 40.73 -32.39 -37.27
CA THR A 357 40.89 -31.07 -37.90
C THR A 357 39.56 -30.32 -37.98
N VAL A 358 38.48 -30.99 -38.41
CA VAL A 358 37.13 -30.37 -38.50
C VAL A 358 36.60 -29.97 -37.13
N PHE A 359 36.80 -30.83 -36.12
CA PHE A 359 36.39 -30.54 -34.75
C PHE A 359 37.18 -29.35 -34.19
N TRP A 360 38.49 -29.31 -34.43
CA TRP A 360 39.35 -28.20 -34.02
C TRP A 360 38.99 -26.89 -34.72
N PHE A 361 38.72 -26.93 -36.03
CA PHE A 361 38.26 -25.79 -36.83
C PHE A 361 36.94 -25.23 -36.29
N ALA A 362 35.93 -26.09 -36.11
CA ALA A 362 34.62 -25.66 -35.64
C ALA A 362 34.67 -25.14 -34.21
N PHE A 363 35.41 -25.78 -33.30
CA PHE A 363 35.61 -25.26 -31.95
C PHE A 363 36.31 -23.89 -31.96
N SER A 364 37.36 -23.76 -32.78
CA SER A 364 38.13 -22.51 -32.91
C SER A 364 37.33 -21.37 -33.56
N SER A 365 36.36 -21.69 -34.44
CA SER A 365 35.47 -20.69 -35.06
C SER A 365 34.52 -20.01 -34.06
N ILE A 366 34.10 -20.70 -33.00
CA ILE A 366 33.25 -20.13 -31.93
C ILE A 366 33.98 -19.01 -31.18
N PHE A 367 35.30 -19.14 -31.03
CA PHE A 367 36.17 -18.18 -30.34
C PHE A 367 36.92 -17.24 -31.30
N PHE A 368 36.52 -17.18 -32.58
CA PHE A 368 37.15 -16.36 -33.63
C PHE A 368 38.66 -16.65 -33.85
N ALA A 369 39.14 -17.83 -33.48
CA ALA A 369 40.54 -18.23 -33.59
C ALA A 369 40.82 -19.01 -34.90
N HIS A 370 40.67 -18.38 -36.06
CA HIS A 370 40.85 -19.08 -37.35
C HIS A 370 42.35 -19.28 -37.69
N ARG A 371 42.79 -20.55 -37.74
CA ARG A 371 44.17 -20.92 -38.11
C ARG A 371 44.29 -21.57 -39.49
N GLU A 372 43.20 -22.09 -40.04
CA GLU A 372 43.20 -22.88 -41.28
C GLU A 372 42.79 -22.06 -42.49
N LYS A 373 43.46 -22.29 -43.64
CA LYS A 373 43.17 -21.60 -44.90
C LYS A 373 41.99 -22.29 -45.59
N ILE A 374 40.94 -21.53 -45.90
CA ILE A 374 39.73 -22.01 -46.60
C ILE A 374 39.90 -21.80 -48.11
N TYR A 375 39.79 -22.87 -48.89
CA TYR A 375 40.03 -22.84 -50.34
C TYR A 375 38.73 -22.66 -51.16
N SER A 376 37.60 -23.25 -50.74
CA SER A 376 36.36 -23.18 -51.52
C SER A 376 35.57 -21.89 -51.25
N ASN A 377 35.12 -21.22 -52.33
CA ASN A 377 34.27 -20.03 -52.23
C ASN A 377 32.91 -20.35 -51.58
N LEU A 378 32.37 -21.57 -51.76
CA LEU A 378 31.12 -22.00 -51.12
C LEU A 378 31.31 -22.19 -49.61
N THR A 379 32.43 -22.77 -49.18
CA THR A 379 32.76 -22.89 -47.76
C THR A 379 32.88 -21.52 -47.10
N ARG A 380 33.46 -20.53 -47.79
CA ARG A 380 33.56 -19.15 -47.27
C ARG A 380 32.18 -18.56 -46.95
N VAL A 381 31.18 -18.76 -47.81
CA VAL A 381 29.81 -18.30 -47.55
C VAL A 381 29.23 -19.00 -46.33
N VAL A 382 29.34 -20.33 -46.24
CA VAL A 382 28.85 -21.12 -45.10
C VAL A 382 29.52 -20.67 -43.79
N VAL A 383 30.83 -20.43 -43.82
CA VAL A 383 31.60 -19.99 -42.65
C VAL A 383 31.24 -18.56 -42.23
N VAL A 384 31.00 -17.63 -43.18
CA VAL A 384 30.56 -16.26 -42.85
C VAL A 384 29.20 -16.27 -42.15
N VAL A 385 28.24 -17.05 -42.64
CA VAL A 385 26.92 -17.20 -42.01
C VAL A 385 27.06 -17.85 -40.63
N TRP A 386 27.87 -18.90 -40.51
CA TRP A 386 28.14 -19.55 -39.24
C TRP A 386 28.78 -18.61 -38.21
N LEU A 387 29.77 -17.79 -38.61
CA LEU A 387 30.40 -16.81 -37.75
C LEU A 387 29.41 -15.75 -37.25
N PHE A 388 28.44 -15.35 -38.08
CA PHE A 388 27.37 -14.46 -37.66
C PHE A 388 26.46 -15.11 -36.60
N VAL A 389 26.10 -16.39 -36.79
CA VAL A 389 25.33 -17.16 -35.79
C VAL A 389 26.13 -17.32 -34.49
N ALA A 390 27.41 -17.68 -34.57
CA ALA A 390 28.30 -17.80 -33.41
C ALA A 390 28.47 -16.47 -32.66
N LEU A 391 28.55 -15.35 -33.37
CA LEU A 391 28.60 -14.00 -32.80
C LEU A 391 27.34 -13.68 -31.99
N ILE A 392 26.16 -13.96 -32.55
CA ILE A 392 24.88 -13.74 -31.85
C ILE A 392 24.80 -14.64 -30.62
N LEU A 393 25.11 -15.93 -30.75
CA LEU A 393 25.05 -16.87 -29.64
C LEU A 393 25.98 -16.49 -28.49
N THR A 394 27.23 -16.10 -28.78
CA THR A 394 28.21 -15.67 -27.76
C THR A 394 27.81 -14.33 -27.13
N SER A 395 27.30 -13.39 -27.92
CA SER A 395 26.82 -12.09 -27.44
C SER A 395 25.58 -12.23 -26.56
N SER A 396 24.60 -13.04 -26.96
CA SER A 396 23.40 -13.31 -26.18
C SER A 396 23.69 -14.10 -24.90
N TYR A 397 24.63 -15.06 -24.94
CA TYR A 397 25.10 -15.77 -23.76
C TYR A 397 25.72 -14.80 -22.76
N THR A 398 26.64 -13.93 -23.23
CA THR A 398 27.32 -12.95 -22.38
C THR A 398 26.31 -11.96 -21.79
N ALA A 399 25.41 -11.40 -22.59
CA ALA A 399 24.38 -10.47 -22.12
C ALA A 399 23.45 -11.11 -21.08
N SER A 400 23.02 -12.36 -21.29
CA SER A 400 22.14 -13.07 -20.35
C SER A 400 22.85 -13.41 -19.05
N LEU A 401 24.10 -13.88 -19.13
CA LEU A 401 24.92 -14.14 -17.95
C LEU A 401 25.18 -12.86 -17.17
N THR A 402 25.54 -11.76 -17.84
CA THR A 402 25.71 -10.45 -17.21
C THR A 402 24.43 -9.98 -16.53
N SER A 403 23.27 -10.09 -17.21
CA SER A 403 21.97 -9.71 -16.62
C SER A 403 21.63 -10.52 -15.37
N MET A 404 21.98 -11.80 -15.32
CA MET A 404 21.78 -12.64 -14.14
C MET A 404 22.72 -12.27 -13.00
N LEU A 405 23.93 -11.80 -13.31
CA LEU A 405 24.91 -11.38 -12.31
C LEU A 405 24.64 -9.96 -11.79
N THR A 406 23.94 -9.11 -12.55
CA THR A 406 23.60 -7.74 -12.15
C THR A 406 22.28 -7.64 -11.39
N VAL A 407 21.29 -8.49 -11.71
CA VAL A 407 19.99 -8.51 -11.03
C VAL A 407 19.88 -9.80 -10.21
N GLN A 408 20.19 -9.74 -8.92
CA GLN A 408 19.86 -10.83 -8.00
C GLN A 408 18.33 -10.94 -7.94
N ARG A 409 17.78 -11.97 -8.59
CA ARG A 409 16.34 -12.27 -8.50
C ARG A 409 16.16 -13.24 -7.33
N LEU A 410 15.57 -12.75 -6.24
CA LEU A 410 15.16 -13.62 -5.14
C LEU A 410 14.05 -14.55 -5.63
N GLU A 411 14.42 -15.77 -6.02
CA GLU A 411 13.44 -16.78 -6.42
C GLU A 411 12.80 -17.40 -5.16
N PRO A 412 11.47 -17.31 -5.01
CA PRO A 412 10.77 -17.97 -3.90
C PRO A 412 10.90 -19.50 -3.97
N THR A 413 11.01 -20.15 -2.80
CA THR A 413 11.02 -21.62 -2.70
C THR A 413 9.72 -22.24 -3.22
N VAL A 414 8.59 -21.58 -2.92
CA VAL A 414 7.25 -22.00 -3.33
C VAL A 414 6.54 -20.82 -3.98
N THR A 415 6.04 -21.00 -5.20
CA THR A 415 5.28 -19.98 -5.95
C THR A 415 3.79 -20.27 -6.00
N ASP A 416 3.36 -21.52 -5.80
CA ASP A 416 2.00 -21.97 -6.06
C ASP A 416 1.29 -22.44 -4.78
N ILE A 417 0.16 -21.81 -4.47
CA ILE A 417 -0.71 -22.15 -3.34
C ILE A 417 -1.28 -23.56 -3.51
N GLU A 418 -1.58 -23.99 -4.75
CA GLU A 418 -2.10 -25.33 -5.02
C GLU A 418 -1.07 -26.42 -4.70
N TRP A 419 0.22 -26.12 -4.88
CA TRP A 419 1.29 -27.01 -4.46
C TRP A 419 1.31 -27.20 -2.93
N LEU A 420 1.10 -26.13 -2.16
CA LEU A 420 1.03 -26.21 -0.69
C LEU A 420 -0.13 -27.12 -0.24
N LYS A 421 -1.29 -26.99 -0.88
CA LYS A 421 -2.47 -27.82 -0.58
C LYS A 421 -2.23 -29.30 -0.88
N ARG A 422 -1.68 -29.62 -2.06
CA ARG A 422 -1.43 -31.00 -2.49
C ARG A 422 -0.34 -31.68 -1.69
N SER A 423 0.67 -30.92 -1.27
CA SER A 423 1.85 -31.44 -0.55
C SER A 423 1.58 -31.69 0.94
N ASN A 424 0.40 -31.32 1.44
CA ASN A 424 -0.01 -31.49 2.85
C ASN A 424 1.04 -30.94 3.84
N VAL A 425 1.62 -29.78 3.48
CA VAL A 425 2.58 -29.05 4.32
C VAL A 425 1.86 -28.11 5.28
N LYS A 426 2.50 -27.83 6.40
CA LYS A 426 2.02 -26.87 7.40
C LYS A 426 2.32 -25.43 6.96
N ILE A 427 1.39 -24.53 7.25
CA ILE A 427 1.47 -23.10 6.95
C ILE A 427 1.21 -22.31 8.22
N GLY A 428 1.87 -21.16 8.38
CA GLY A 428 1.70 -20.27 9.52
C GLY A 428 0.76 -19.11 9.22
N CYS A 429 -0.03 -18.67 10.19
CA CYS A 429 -0.74 -17.40 10.17
C CYS A 429 -0.90 -16.83 11.58
N ASP A 430 -1.29 -15.56 11.68
CA ASP A 430 -1.81 -14.99 12.93
C ASP A 430 -3.17 -15.63 13.21
N GLY A 431 -3.29 -16.32 14.34
CA GLY A 431 -4.50 -17.04 14.71
C GLY A 431 -5.61 -16.17 15.28
N ASP A 432 -5.33 -14.91 15.64
CA ASP A 432 -6.35 -13.94 16.06
C ASP A 432 -6.92 -13.12 14.90
N SER A 433 -6.29 -13.23 13.73
CA SER A 433 -6.76 -12.62 12.49
C SER A 433 -7.84 -13.47 11.82
N PHE A 434 -8.73 -12.81 11.09
CA PHE A 434 -9.70 -13.46 10.19
C PHE A 434 -9.02 -14.33 9.11
N VAL A 435 -7.71 -14.12 8.89
CA VAL A 435 -6.88 -14.90 7.97
C VAL A 435 -7.01 -16.39 8.24
N ARG A 436 -7.01 -16.85 9.50
CA ARG A 436 -7.16 -18.29 9.82
C ARG A 436 -8.45 -18.86 9.24
N THR A 437 -9.57 -18.20 9.52
CA THR A 437 -10.90 -18.58 9.02
C THR A 437 -10.94 -18.52 7.49
N TYR A 438 -10.30 -17.51 6.88
CA TYR A 438 -10.23 -17.39 5.43
C TYR A 438 -9.43 -18.52 4.76
N LEU A 439 -8.29 -18.92 5.36
CA LEU A 439 -7.47 -20.04 4.88
C LEU A 439 -8.24 -21.36 4.92
N GLU A 440 -9.02 -21.59 5.98
CA GLU A 440 -9.83 -22.80 6.17
C GLU A 440 -11.08 -22.81 5.27
N ASP A 441 -11.90 -21.75 5.33
CA ASP A 441 -13.21 -21.72 4.67
C ASP A 441 -13.14 -21.38 3.18
N VAL A 442 -12.24 -20.50 2.76
CA VAL A 442 -12.17 -20.01 1.38
C VAL A 442 -11.08 -20.73 0.62
N LEU A 443 -9.85 -20.76 1.15
CA LEU A 443 -8.73 -21.43 0.48
C LEU A 443 -8.75 -22.95 0.68
N LYS A 444 -9.63 -23.49 1.54
CA LYS A 444 -9.80 -24.93 1.78
C LYS A 444 -8.53 -25.62 2.26
N PHE A 445 -7.70 -24.92 3.02
CA PHE A 445 -6.63 -25.57 3.78
C PHE A 445 -7.24 -26.41 4.90
N LYS A 446 -6.61 -27.55 5.19
CA LYS A 446 -7.05 -28.42 6.29
C LYS A 446 -6.67 -27.76 7.61
N SER A 447 -7.61 -27.67 8.56
CA SER A 447 -7.39 -26.96 9.84
C SER A 447 -6.12 -27.40 10.60
N TYR A 448 -5.78 -28.69 10.55
CA TYR A 448 -4.57 -29.23 11.20
C TYR A 448 -3.24 -28.86 10.52
N ASN A 449 -3.27 -28.30 9.30
CA ASN A 449 -2.11 -27.77 8.61
C ASN A 449 -1.93 -26.26 8.83
N ILE A 450 -2.85 -25.60 9.55
CA ILE A 450 -2.80 -24.16 9.83
C ILE A 450 -2.28 -23.95 11.24
N GLU A 451 -1.02 -23.54 11.35
CA GLU A 451 -0.34 -23.25 12.60
C GLU A 451 -0.52 -21.79 13.00
N ASN A 452 -0.80 -21.57 14.29
CA ASN A 452 -0.96 -20.23 14.86
C ASN A 452 0.39 -19.72 15.36
N VAL A 453 0.85 -18.59 14.82
CA VAL A 453 2.08 -17.93 15.24
C VAL A 453 1.72 -16.61 15.93
N SER A 454 1.80 -16.59 17.25
CA SER A 454 1.32 -15.47 18.08
C SER A 454 2.19 -14.20 18.07
N SER A 455 3.39 -14.23 17.49
CA SER A 455 4.32 -13.10 17.52
C SER A 455 5.14 -13.00 16.23
N GLU A 456 5.35 -11.78 15.75
CA GLU A 456 6.17 -11.46 14.58
C GLU A 456 7.59 -12.07 14.65
N TYR A 457 8.17 -12.18 15.85
CA TYR A 457 9.54 -12.69 16.06
C TYR A 457 9.64 -14.21 15.96
N ASN A 458 8.53 -14.94 16.11
CA ASN A 458 8.55 -16.41 16.10
C ASN A 458 8.58 -16.99 14.68
N TYR A 459 8.10 -16.23 13.68
CA TYR A 459 8.04 -16.69 12.30
C TYR A 459 9.38 -17.18 11.76
N GLU A 460 10.50 -16.48 12.03
CA GLU A 460 11.82 -16.92 11.57
C GLU A 460 12.20 -18.30 12.14
N GLY A 461 11.87 -18.54 13.42
CA GLY A 461 12.12 -19.82 14.10
C GLY A 461 11.31 -20.96 13.47
N GLU A 462 10.03 -20.72 13.18
CA GLU A 462 9.12 -21.70 12.56
C GLU A 462 9.55 -22.08 11.13
N PHE A 463 10.07 -21.12 10.37
CA PHE A 463 10.65 -21.40 9.04
C PHE A 463 11.94 -22.21 9.15
N LYS A 464 12.83 -21.88 10.11
CA LYS A 464 14.11 -22.59 10.29
C LYS A 464 13.94 -24.03 10.78
N SER A 465 12.93 -24.29 11.61
CA SER A 465 12.61 -25.63 12.11
C SER A 465 11.90 -26.51 11.07
N ASN A 466 11.62 -25.98 9.88
CA ASN A 466 10.73 -26.59 8.87
C ASN A 466 9.35 -26.95 9.42
N HIS A 467 8.90 -26.24 10.47
CA HIS A 467 7.57 -26.44 11.03
C HIS A 467 6.50 -25.84 10.11
N ILE A 468 6.83 -24.73 9.43
CA ILE A 468 5.99 -24.13 8.38
C ILE A 468 6.76 -24.00 7.07
N ALA A 469 6.06 -24.21 5.95
CA ALA A 469 6.62 -24.03 4.60
C ALA A 469 6.35 -22.64 4.02
N ALA A 470 5.27 -22.00 4.45
CA ALA A 470 4.83 -20.67 4.05
C ALA A 470 4.09 -19.99 5.20
N ALA A 471 4.12 -18.66 5.23
CA ALA A 471 3.31 -17.87 6.16
C ALA A 471 2.34 -16.97 5.38
N PHE A 472 1.10 -16.89 5.83
CA PHE A 472 0.07 -16.02 5.25
C PHE A 472 -0.17 -14.85 6.20
N LEU A 473 0.21 -13.66 5.75
CA LEU A 473 0.11 -12.42 6.52
C LEU A 473 -0.63 -11.36 5.71
N GLU A 474 -1.36 -10.48 6.39
CA GLU A 474 -1.89 -9.29 5.72
C GLU A 474 -0.74 -8.41 5.21
N VAL A 475 -0.95 -7.72 4.09
CA VAL A 475 0.08 -6.92 3.41
C VAL A 475 0.84 -5.96 4.36
N PRO A 476 0.18 -5.21 5.27
CA PRO A 476 0.89 -4.34 6.22
C PRO A 476 1.84 -5.12 7.15
N TYR A 477 1.42 -6.27 7.67
CA TYR A 477 2.25 -7.14 8.49
C TYR A 477 3.40 -7.75 7.70
N GLY A 478 3.13 -8.20 6.47
CA GLY A 478 4.16 -8.74 5.58
C GLY A 478 5.23 -7.70 5.23
N LYS A 479 4.84 -6.44 5.03
CA LYS A 479 5.77 -5.32 4.81
C LYS A 479 6.68 -5.12 6.02
N VAL A 480 6.11 -5.12 7.23
CA VAL A 480 6.89 -5.02 8.48
C VAL A 480 7.88 -6.17 8.62
N PHE A 481 7.43 -7.41 8.35
CA PHE A 481 8.28 -8.60 8.42
C PHE A 481 9.45 -8.55 7.42
N LEU A 482 9.17 -8.22 6.15
CA LEU A 482 10.20 -8.12 5.12
C LEU A 482 11.18 -6.97 5.36
N ASN A 483 10.71 -5.86 5.90
CA ASN A 483 11.58 -4.74 6.25
C ASN A 483 12.65 -5.13 7.28
N HIS A 484 12.45 -6.24 8.02
CA HIS A 484 13.45 -6.82 8.90
C HIS A 484 14.23 -7.99 8.26
N TYR A 485 13.59 -8.81 7.42
CA TYR A 485 14.16 -10.07 6.91
C TYR A 485 14.28 -10.19 5.37
N CYS A 486 14.39 -9.07 4.65
CA CYS A 486 14.37 -8.99 3.18
C CYS A 486 15.34 -9.92 2.42
N LYS A 487 16.46 -10.33 3.04
CA LYS A 487 17.46 -11.22 2.41
C LYS A 487 17.10 -12.70 2.49
N LYS A 488 16.30 -13.09 3.48
CA LYS A 488 15.98 -14.50 3.78
C LYS A 488 14.62 -14.93 3.24
N PHE A 489 13.68 -13.99 3.20
CA PHE A 489 12.31 -14.23 2.79
C PHE A 489 11.90 -13.28 1.68
N THR A 490 10.97 -13.73 0.86
CA THR A 490 10.33 -12.94 -0.19
C THR A 490 8.84 -13.21 -0.15
N THR A 491 8.05 -12.34 -0.78
CA THR A 491 6.61 -12.57 -0.95
C THR A 491 6.30 -12.91 -2.38
N THR A 492 5.26 -13.72 -2.56
CA THR A 492 4.55 -13.73 -3.84
C THR A 492 3.64 -12.52 -3.93
N ALA A 493 3.26 -12.10 -5.15
CA ALA A 493 2.31 -11.01 -5.35
C ALA A 493 1.03 -11.24 -4.52
N PRO A 494 0.45 -10.17 -3.92
CA PRO A 494 -0.76 -10.29 -3.11
C PRO A 494 -1.87 -10.90 -3.96
N THR A 495 -2.40 -12.03 -3.51
CA THR A 495 -3.35 -12.83 -4.32
C THR A 495 -4.79 -12.42 -4.06
N TYR A 496 -5.06 -11.78 -2.91
CA TYR A 496 -6.40 -11.42 -2.46
C TYR A 496 -6.37 -10.03 -1.82
N THR A 497 -7.38 -9.21 -2.07
CA THR A 497 -7.53 -7.85 -1.51
C THR A 497 -8.76 -7.78 -0.59
N PHE A 498 -8.70 -6.96 0.46
CA PHE A 498 -9.78 -6.80 1.45
C PHE A 498 -10.17 -5.31 1.62
N GLY A 499 -10.89 -4.95 2.68
CA GLY A 499 -11.26 -3.55 2.92
C GLY A 499 -10.14 -2.66 3.47
N GLY A 500 -9.06 -3.24 3.99
CA GLY A 500 -7.92 -2.51 4.58
C GLY A 500 -8.04 -2.40 6.10
N LEU A 501 -7.12 -1.66 6.74
CA LEU A 501 -7.20 -1.39 8.18
C LEU A 501 -7.92 -0.06 8.42
N GLY A 502 -8.88 -0.04 9.35
CA GLY A 502 -9.66 1.15 9.68
C GLY A 502 -10.08 1.20 11.14
N PHE A 503 -10.32 2.41 11.65
CA PHE A 503 -10.89 2.59 13.00
C PHE A 503 -12.39 2.33 12.99
N ILE A 504 -12.92 1.98 14.15
CA ILE A 504 -14.32 1.58 14.32
C ILE A 504 -15.06 2.57 15.19
N PHE A 505 -16.27 2.93 14.79
CA PHE A 505 -17.23 3.66 15.60
C PHE A 505 -18.58 2.93 15.63
N GLN A 506 -19.43 3.29 16.58
CA GLN A 506 -20.83 2.82 16.60
C GLN A 506 -21.53 3.12 15.26
N LYS A 507 -22.43 2.22 14.86
CA LYS A 507 -23.14 2.33 13.58
C LYS A 507 -23.90 3.66 13.49
N GLY A 508 -23.68 4.41 12.41
CA GLY A 508 -24.28 5.73 12.20
C GLY A 508 -23.61 6.89 12.94
N SER A 509 -22.47 6.65 13.61
CA SER A 509 -21.71 7.71 14.28
C SER A 509 -21.19 8.74 13.26
N PRO A 510 -21.48 10.05 13.44
CA PRO A 510 -20.96 11.09 12.56
C PRO A 510 -19.44 11.27 12.71
N ILE A 511 -18.85 10.82 13.84
CA ILE A 511 -17.40 10.88 14.08
C ILE A 511 -16.64 10.06 13.04
N ALA A 512 -17.17 8.90 12.62
CA ALA A 512 -16.51 8.06 11.61
C ALA A 512 -16.28 8.81 10.30
N ARG A 513 -17.24 9.66 9.90
CA ARG A 513 -17.13 10.49 8.70
C ARG A 513 -16.07 11.57 8.86
N ASP A 514 -16.04 12.23 10.01
CA ASP A 514 -15.09 13.31 10.29
C ASP A 514 -13.65 12.75 10.40
N PHE A 515 -13.47 11.61 11.08
CA PHE A 515 -12.21 10.86 11.10
C PHE A 515 -11.78 10.39 9.71
N SER A 516 -12.70 9.88 8.90
CA SER A 516 -12.39 9.47 7.52
C SER A 516 -11.84 10.64 6.70
N ARG A 517 -12.44 11.83 6.84
CA ARG A 517 -11.96 13.04 6.17
C ARG A 517 -10.58 13.46 6.68
N ALA A 518 -10.34 13.36 7.99
CA ALA A 518 -9.04 13.67 8.57
C ALA A 518 -7.94 12.70 8.09
N ILE A 519 -8.22 11.40 8.05
CA ILE A 519 -7.30 10.37 7.51
C ILE A 519 -6.95 10.67 6.04
N LEU A 520 -7.95 11.04 5.22
CA LEU A 520 -7.69 11.41 3.83
C LEU A 520 -6.81 12.65 3.73
N LYS A 521 -7.05 13.70 4.53
CA LYS A 521 -6.17 14.88 4.58
C LYS A 521 -4.73 14.53 4.94
N LEU A 522 -4.53 13.70 5.98
CA LEU A 522 -3.20 13.21 6.39
C LEU A 522 -2.53 12.34 5.32
N SER A 523 -3.32 11.68 4.48
CA SER A 523 -2.81 10.95 3.32
C SER A 523 -2.39 11.89 2.19
N GLU A 524 -3.16 12.96 1.94
CA GLU A 524 -2.92 13.95 0.89
C GLU A 524 -1.71 14.86 1.19
N ASP A 525 -1.50 15.21 2.46
CA ASP A 525 -0.37 16.05 2.89
C ASP A 525 0.95 15.26 3.13
N GLY A 526 0.89 13.92 3.07
CA GLY A 526 2.04 13.04 3.23
C GLY A 526 2.39 12.67 4.68
N THR A 527 1.65 13.15 5.68
CA THR A 527 1.85 12.81 7.10
C THR A 527 1.65 11.32 7.36
N LEU A 528 0.70 10.68 6.67
CA LEU A 528 0.49 9.24 6.79
C LEU A 528 1.71 8.43 6.31
N ILE A 529 2.36 8.87 5.23
CA ILE A 529 3.57 8.24 4.70
C ILE A 529 4.75 8.43 5.66
N SER A 530 4.89 9.61 6.27
CA SER A 530 5.96 9.88 7.23
C SER A 530 5.80 9.05 8.51
N LEU A 531 4.56 8.88 9.00
CA LEU A 531 4.24 7.94 10.08
C LEU A 531 4.58 6.51 9.71
N GLU A 532 4.21 6.08 8.49
CA GLU A 532 4.51 4.72 8.00
C GLU A 532 6.02 4.47 7.97
N GLN A 533 6.80 5.43 7.47
CA GLN A 533 8.27 5.34 7.45
C GLN A 533 8.87 5.33 8.85
N LYS A 534 8.33 6.11 9.79
CA LYS A 534 8.79 6.15 11.18
C LYS A 534 8.61 4.81 11.88
N TRP A 535 7.44 4.20 11.75
CA TRP A 535 7.10 2.94 12.44
C TRP A 535 7.64 1.71 11.73
N PHE A 536 7.64 1.71 10.41
CA PHE A 536 7.98 0.54 9.59
C PHE A 536 9.28 0.73 8.83
N ALA A 537 10.20 1.56 9.33
CA ALA A 537 11.52 1.75 8.72
C ALA A 537 12.23 0.41 8.44
N PRO A 538 12.80 0.21 7.24
CA PRO A 538 13.59 -0.96 6.93
C PRO A 538 14.83 -1.03 7.84
N SER A 539 15.23 -2.25 8.19
CA SER A 539 16.47 -2.48 8.93
C SER A 539 17.67 -1.98 8.11
N PRO A 540 18.80 -1.62 8.74
CA PRO A 540 20.02 -1.21 8.04
C PRO A 540 20.47 -2.22 6.97
N GLU A 541 20.23 -3.51 7.22
CA GLU A 541 20.57 -4.59 6.28
C GLU A 541 19.71 -4.58 5.02
N CYS A 542 18.49 -4.02 5.10
CA CYS A 542 17.51 -3.90 4.02
C CYS A 542 17.45 -2.49 3.42
N SER A 543 18.01 -1.47 4.10
CA SER A 543 18.07 -0.09 3.62
C SER A 543 19.39 0.27 2.91
N ALA A 544 20.42 -0.57 3.04
CA ALA A 544 21.73 -0.39 2.41
C ALA A 544 21.76 -0.61 0.88
N ASP A 545 20.74 -0.13 0.16
CA ASP A 545 20.67 -0.16 -1.31
C ASP A 545 20.82 1.24 -1.95
N VAL A 546 21.04 2.31 -1.16
CA VAL A 546 21.21 3.67 -1.72
C VAL A 546 22.57 4.32 -1.41
N THR A 547 23.38 3.78 -0.49
CA THR A 547 24.64 4.46 -0.11
C THR A 547 25.86 3.58 0.18
N GLU A 548 25.80 2.26 -0.05
CA GLU A 548 27.01 1.42 0.01
C GLU A 548 27.24 0.64 -1.29
N GLU A 549 27.82 1.36 -2.24
CA GLU A 549 28.57 0.84 -3.39
C GLU A 549 29.83 0.01 -2.99
N SER A 550 29.91 -0.58 -1.79
CA SER A 550 31.18 -1.08 -1.24
C SER A 550 31.12 -2.40 -0.45
N LYS A 551 30.23 -3.31 -0.82
CA LYS A 551 30.66 -4.71 -1.01
C LYS A 551 30.29 -5.13 -2.41
N THR A 552 31.23 -4.95 -3.31
CA THR A 552 31.26 -5.61 -4.61
C THR A 552 30.67 -7.01 -4.46
N ASN A 553 29.58 -7.28 -5.19
CA ASN A 553 29.09 -8.63 -5.46
C ASN A 553 30.20 -9.38 -6.21
N SER A 554 31.25 -9.77 -5.48
CA SER A 554 32.40 -10.47 -6.03
C SER A 554 31.95 -11.86 -6.41
N LEU A 555 32.31 -12.27 -7.62
CA LEU A 555 31.97 -13.59 -8.14
C LEU A 555 32.60 -14.64 -7.21
N SER A 556 31.75 -15.41 -6.54
CA SER A 556 32.22 -16.44 -5.61
C SER A 556 32.78 -17.63 -6.37
N ILE A 557 33.84 -18.24 -5.85
CA ILE A 557 34.40 -19.51 -6.36
C ILE A 557 33.30 -20.58 -6.46
N HIS A 558 32.32 -20.55 -5.54
CA HIS A 558 31.21 -21.49 -5.50
C HIS A 558 30.35 -21.47 -6.77
N SER A 559 30.22 -20.32 -7.44
CA SER A 559 29.38 -20.17 -8.64
C SER A 559 30.00 -20.82 -9.89
N PHE A 560 31.33 -20.96 -9.91
CA PHE A 560 32.10 -21.46 -11.06
C PHE A 560 32.95 -22.70 -10.74
N TRP A 561 32.77 -23.31 -9.58
CA TRP A 561 33.55 -24.47 -9.16
C TRP A 561 33.48 -25.64 -10.16
N GLY A 562 32.33 -25.85 -10.80
CA GLY A 562 32.17 -26.84 -11.87
C GLY A 562 33.10 -26.61 -13.07
N LEU A 563 33.33 -25.36 -13.48
CA LEU A 563 34.26 -25.04 -14.58
C LEU A 563 35.71 -25.35 -14.20
N PHE A 564 36.13 -24.97 -13.00
CA PHE A 564 37.47 -25.26 -12.51
C PHE A 564 37.72 -26.77 -12.42
N LEU A 565 36.73 -27.53 -11.95
CA LEU A 565 36.81 -28.98 -11.87
C LEU A 565 36.96 -29.63 -13.25
N ILE A 566 36.19 -29.21 -14.25
CA ILE A 566 36.30 -29.72 -15.63
C ILE A 566 37.70 -29.45 -16.21
N SER A 567 38.24 -28.24 -16.01
CA SER A 567 39.56 -27.88 -16.51
C SER A 567 40.68 -28.71 -15.87
N VAL A 568 40.63 -28.92 -14.55
CA VAL A 568 41.65 -29.71 -13.83
C VAL A 568 41.53 -31.20 -14.21
N ALA A 569 40.31 -31.74 -14.26
CA ALA A 569 40.08 -33.14 -14.62
C ALA A 569 40.54 -33.44 -16.06
N THR A 570 40.18 -32.61 -17.03
CA THR A 570 40.59 -32.82 -18.44
C THR A 570 42.11 -32.73 -18.60
N SER A 571 42.75 -31.72 -18.00
CA SER A 571 44.21 -31.54 -18.06
C SER A 571 44.97 -32.70 -17.41
N THR A 572 44.51 -33.18 -16.25
CA THR A 572 45.11 -34.31 -15.55
C THR A 572 44.93 -35.63 -16.31
N VAL A 573 43.75 -35.88 -16.88
CA VAL A 573 43.52 -37.06 -17.74
C VAL A 573 44.42 -37.03 -18.97
N CYS A 574 44.53 -35.89 -19.66
CA CYS A 574 45.44 -35.73 -20.81
C CYS A 574 46.90 -35.98 -20.41
N LEU A 575 47.33 -35.47 -19.26
CA LEU A 575 48.68 -35.69 -18.73
C LEU A 575 48.92 -37.16 -18.40
N LEU A 576 47.96 -37.83 -17.76
CA LEU A 576 48.06 -39.25 -17.44
C LEU A 576 48.09 -40.12 -18.70
N LEU A 577 47.27 -39.81 -19.71
CA LEU A 577 47.29 -40.50 -20.99
C LEU A 577 48.62 -40.28 -21.73
N PHE A 578 49.16 -39.06 -21.70
CA PHE A 578 50.47 -38.76 -22.29
C PHE A 578 51.61 -39.51 -21.57
N LEU A 579 51.58 -39.56 -20.24
CA LEU A 579 52.54 -40.31 -19.44
C LEU A 579 52.41 -41.81 -19.68
N ALA A 580 51.19 -42.36 -19.72
CA ALA A 580 50.93 -43.77 -20.01
C ALA A 580 51.38 -44.14 -21.43
N TYR A 581 51.13 -43.28 -22.42
CA TYR A 581 51.63 -43.46 -23.78
C TYR A 581 53.16 -43.43 -23.85
N SER A 582 53.78 -42.46 -23.17
CA SER A 582 55.24 -42.32 -23.12
C SER A 582 55.90 -43.50 -22.41
N LEU A 583 55.30 -44.00 -21.33
CA LEU A 583 55.72 -45.21 -20.63
C LEU A 583 55.54 -46.44 -21.52
N LYS A 584 54.38 -46.63 -22.16
CA LYS A 584 54.15 -47.75 -23.09
C LYS A 584 55.19 -47.77 -24.22
N ARG A 585 55.52 -46.59 -24.78
CA ARG A 585 56.54 -46.46 -25.82
C ARG A 585 57.96 -46.72 -25.31
N TYR A 586 58.25 -46.34 -24.06
CA TYR A 586 59.51 -46.64 -23.39
C TYR A 586 59.68 -48.15 -23.14
N TRP A 587 58.65 -48.82 -22.60
CA TRP A 587 58.65 -50.28 -22.40
C TRP A 587 58.76 -51.06 -23.72
N HIS A 588 58.09 -50.61 -24.79
CA HIS A 588 58.22 -51.23 -26.11
C HIS A 588 59.65 -51.15 -26.66
N HIS A 589 60.34 -50.03 -26.45
CA HIS A 589 61.75 -49.89 -26.83
C HIS A 589 62.71 -50.62 -25.87
N GLU A 590 62.35 -50.83 -24.61
CA GLU A 590 63.14 -51.64 -23.67
C GLU A 590 63.03 -53.14 -24.00
N GLU A 591 61.86 -53.63 -24.44
CA GLU A 591 61.70 -54.99 -24.99
C GLU A 591 62.48 -55.19 -26.29
N GLU A 592 62.49 -54.22 -27.22
CA GLU A 592 63.31 -54.30 -28.45
C GLU A 592 64.81 -54.27 -28.15
N ASN A 593 65.27 -53.53 -27.14
CA ASN A 593 66.68 -53.46 -26.76
C ASN A 593 67.14 -54.68 -25.92
N ASN A 594 66.24 -55.30 -25.14
CA ASN A 594 66.55 -56.48 -24.34
C ASN A 594 66.55 -57.79 -25.14
N ALA A 595 66.05 -57.78 -26.38
CA ALA A 595 66.19 -58.92 -27.30
C ALA A 595 67.65 -59.17 -27.77
N GLY A 596 68.60 -58.26 -27.46
CA GLY A 596 69.99 -58.35 -27.91
C GLY A 596 71.06 -58.66 -26.84
N THR A 597 70.79 -58.53 -25.54
CA THR A 597 71.84 -58.81 -24.51
C THR A 597 71.24 -59.31 -23.20
N LEU A 598 71.51 -60.58 -22.87
CA LEU A 598 71.17 -61.18 -21.57
C LEU A 598 72.28 -60.88 -20.56
N SER A 599 72.10 -59.88 -19.70
CA SER A 599 72.76 -59.84 -18.39
C SER A 599 71.87 -59.17 -17.34
N LEU A 600 71.53 -59.93 -16.30
CA LEU A 600 70.77 -59.49 -15.13
C LEU A 600 71.69 -58.64 -14.24
N VAL A 601 71.47 -57.32 -14.24
CA VAL A 601 71.91 -56.43 -13.15
C VAL A 601 70.65 -55.84 -12.53
N ASP A 602 70.44 -56.11 -11.24
CA ASP A 602 69.34 -55.56 -10.46
C ASP A 602 69.60 -54.07 -10.23
N GLU A 603 68.99 -53.25 -11.09
CA GLU A 603 69.16 -51.81 -11.07
C GLU A 603 68.08 -51.15 -10.20
N SER A 604 68.53 -50.38 -9.19
CA SER A 604 67.68 -49.59 -8.29
C SER A 604 66.59 -48.83 -9.03
N VAL A 605 65.35 -48.95 -8.55
CA VAL A 605 64.13 -48.30 -9.04
C VAL A 605 64.32 -46.79 -9.27
N TRP A 606 65.19 -46.15 -8.48
CA TRP A 606 65.53 -44.73 -8.59
C TRP A 606 66.28 -44.38 -9.89
N ASN A 607 67.19 -45.24 -10.33
CA ASN A 607 67.93 -45.02 -11.57
C ASN A 607 67.04 -45.22 -12.81
N LYS A 608 66.08 -46.15 -12.76
CA LYS A 608 65.04 -46.31 -13.80
C LYS A 608 64.14 -45.07 -13.88
N ALA A 609 63.65 -44.58 -12.74
CA ALA A 609 62.83 -43.37 -12.69
C ALA A 609 63.57 -42.13 -13.22
N MET A 610 64.85 -41.98 -12.87
CA MET A 610 65.69 -40.86 -13.31
C MET A 610 66.01 -40.92 -14.81
N ARG A 611 66.10 -42.12 -15.41
CA ARG A 611 66.28 -42.32 -16.86
C ARG A 611 65.02 -41.97 -17.66
N VAL A 612 63.85 -42.38 -17.17
CA VAL A 612 62.54 -42.02 -17.75
C VAL A 612 62.32 -40.51 -17.69
N ALA A 613 62.62 -39.87 -16.56
CA ALA A 613 62.55 -38.41 -16.42
C ALA A 613 63.48 -37.68 -17.41
N LYS A 614 64.69 -38.20 -17.64
CA LYS A 614 65.65 -37.64 -18.62
C LYS A 614 65.17 -37.80 -20.07
N CYS A 615 64.46 -38.88 -20.38
CA CYS A 615 63.84 -39.13 -21.69
C CYS A 615 62.69 -38.16 -21.97
N ILE A 616 61.81 -37.96 -20.99
CA ILE A 616 60.71 -37.00 -21.07
C ILE A 616 61.24 -35.56 -21.20
N TYR A 617 62.31 -35.21 -20.49
CA TYR A 617 62.89 -33.86 -20.51
C TYR A 617 63.66 -33.52 -21.80
N LYS A 618 64.36 -34.47 -22.42
CA LYS A 618 65.25 -34.18 -23.57
C LYS A 618 64.65 -34.46 -24.96
N GLY A 619 63.50 -35.13 -25.06
CA GLY A 619 62.81 -35.33 -26.35
C GLY A 619 63.67 -35.96 -27.46
N LYS A 620 64.70 -36.75 -27.13
CA LYS A 620 65.59 -37.41 -28.10
C LYS A 620 65.91 -38.84 -27.69
N VAL A 621 65.65 -39.75 -28.64
CA VAL A 621 66.01 -41.17 -28.61
C VAL A 621 67.54 -41.30 -28.55
N CYS A 622 68.07 -42.05 -27.59
CA CYS A 622 69.47 -42.48 -27.62
C CYS A 622 69.63 -43.62 -28.64
N VAL A 623 70.13 -43.31 -29.84
CA VAL A 623 70.75 -44.29 -30.73
C VAL A 623 72.27 -44.10 -30.61
N ARG A 624 73.02 -45.19 -30.41
CA ARG A 624 74.49 -45.17 -30.30
C ARG A 624 75.13 -45.78 -31.54
N GLY A 625 76.07 -45.04 -32.14
CA GLY A 625 77.21 -45.56 -32.90
C GLY A 625 77.34 -45.01 -34.33
N GLU A 626 78.18 -43.99 -34.54
CA GLU A 626 79.43 -44.11 -35.34
C GLU A 626 80.21 -42.77 -35.44
N VAL A 627 81.49 -42.88 -35.04
CA VAL A 627 82.74 -42.27 -35.51
C VAL A 627 82.86 -40.75 -35.78
N SER A 628 83.84 -40.17 -35.08
CA SER A 628 84.47 -38.86 -35.27
C SER A 628 84.89 -38.51 -36.70
N ALA A 629 84.62 -37.27 -37.12
CA ALA A 629 85.57 -36.44 -37.87
C ALA A 629 85.27 -34.95 -37.63
N ALA A 630 86.30 -34.17 -37.28
CA ALA A 630 86.31 -32.71 -37.25
C ALA A 630 87.28 -32.19 -38.33
N PRO A 631 87.40 -30.88 -38.61
CA PRO A 631 86.39 -29.84 -38.84
C PRO A 631 86.63 -29.10 -40.18
N ARG A 632 85.65 -28.35 -40.72
CA ARG A 632 85.92 -27.18 -41.59
C ARG A 632 84.88 -26.07 -41.43
N VAL A 633 85.40 -24.88 -41.12
CA VAL A 633 84.83 -23.51 -41.17
C VAL A 633 84.78 -23.07 -42.65
N PRO A 634 83.82 -22.27 -43.17
CA PRO A 634 83.71 -20.80 -42.90
C PRO A 634 82.25 -20.24 -43.02
N VAL A 635 81.83 -18.99 -42.79
CA VAL A 635 82.42 -17.64 -42.65
C VAL A 635 81.54 -16.85 -41.65
N ILE A 636 82.16 -15.90 -40.96
CA ILE A 636 81.61 -14.92 -40.02
C ILE A 636 80.78 -13.83 -40.72
N TYR A 637 79.57 -13.54 -40.22
CA TYR A 637 79.00 -12.19 -40.06
C TYR A 637 78.10 -12.23 -38.82
N LYS A 638 78.63 -11.91 -37.63
CA LYS A 638 78.56 -10.61 -36.94
C LYS A 638 77.13 -10.05 -36.88
N TRP A 639 76.56 -9.98 -35.68
CA TRP A 639 76.13 -8.75 -35.00
C TRP A 639 75.51 -9.14 -33.65
N SER A 640 76.28 -8.93 -32.58
CA SER A 640 75.83 -8.95 -31.20
C SER A 640 75.90 -7.53 -30.65
N SER A 641 74.76 -7.09 -30.12
CA SER A 641 74.56 -6.35 -28.85
C SER A 641 75.39 -5.11 -28.50
N GLN A 642 74.66 -4.21 -27.81
CA GLN A 642 75.06 -3.06 -26.97
C GLN A 642 75.19 -1.74 -27.76
N THR A 643 74.66 -0.60 -27.29
CA THR A 643 74.52 -0.13 -25.91
C THR A 643 73.54 1.05 -25.83
N ARG A 644 72.94 1.25 -24.63
CA ARG A 644 72.51 2.48 -23.93
C ARG A 644 72.32 3.79 -24.72
N ASP A 645 71.27 4.55 -24.35
CA ASP A 645 71.51 5.78 -23.58
C ASP A 645 70.27 6.32 -22.85
N TYR A 646 70.53 6.75 -21.62
CA TYR A 646 69.74 7.63 -20.77
C TYR A 646 70.45 8.99 -20.87
N ASP A 647 69.74 10.10 -21.01
CA ASP A 647 70.26 11.35 -20.48
C ASP A 647 69.16 12.32 -20.02
N ARG A 648 69.55 13.17 -19.07
CA ARG A 648 68.73 13.91 -18.11
C ARG A 648 69.00 15.41 -18.19
N SER A 649 68.03 16.22 -17.73
CA SER A 649 68.13 17.63 -17.28
C SER A 649 67.99 18.70 -18.40
N SER A 650 67.36 19.88 -18.25
CA SER A 650 67.21 20.79 -17.10
C SER A 650 66.15 21.90 -17.36
N SER A 651 65.40 22.28 -16.31
CA SER A 651 64.86 23.62 -15.92
C SER A 651 64.35 24.68 -16.92
N HIS A 652 63.13 25.22 -16.71
CA HIS A 652 62.87 26.61 -16.25
C HIS A 652 61.37 27.03 -16.20
N ILE A 653 60.93 27.52 -15.02
CA ILE A 653 60.12 28.73 -14.70
C ILE A 653 58.76 29.00 -15.42
N SER A 654 57.63 28.97 -14.67
CA SER A 654 56.84 30.17 -14.23
C SER A 654 55.33 29.94 -14.12
N MET A 655 54.75 30.56 -13.10
CA MET A 655 53.32 30.74 -12.78
C MET A 655 52.49 31.40 -13.89
N GLY A 656 51.20 31.06 -13.92
CA GLY A 656 50.14 31.83 -14.57
C GLY A 656 48.76 31.28 -14.22
N ASN A 657 48.09 31.92 -13.24
CA ASN A 657 46.65 31.82 -13.01
C ASN A 657 45.88 32.17 -14.29
N HIS A 658 44.73 31.51 -14.54
CA HIS A 658 43.45 32.20 -14.75
C HIS A 658 42.28 31.21 -14.82
N GLU A 659 41.25 31.49 -14.02
CA GLU A 659 39.87 31.07 -14.23
C GLU A 659 39.42 31.31 -15.68
N VAL A 660 38.48 30.50 -16.19
CA VAL A 660 37.23 30.99 -16.80
C VAL A 660 36.20 29.84 -16.89
N LYS A 661 34.99 30.18 -16.43
CA LYS A 661 33.67 29.54 -16.58
C LYS A 661 33.38 29.00 -17.98
N SER A 662 32.56 27.96 -18.04
CA SER A 662 31.47 27.81 -19.03
C SER A 662 30.81 26.43 -18.80
N GLN A 663 29.52 26.18 -19.02
CA GLN A 663 28.28 26.95 -19.05
C GLN A 663 27.23 25.84 -19.28
N THR A 664 26.17 25.87 -18.49
CA THR A 664 24.95 25.10 -18.71
C THR A 664 24.33 25.45 -20.06
N GLU A 665 23.99 24.44 -20.87
CA GLU A 665 22.95 24.55 -21.88
C GLU A 665 21.93 23.41 -21.69
N SER A 666 20.71 23.86 -21.40
CA SER A 666 19.46 23.11 -21.48
C SER A 666 19.03 23.02 -22.94
N GLU A 667 18.64 21.83 -23.41
CA GLU A 667 17.72 21.71 -24.53
C GLU A 667 16.47 20.95 -24.13
N ILE A 668 15.35 21.64 -24.32
CA ILE A 668 13.96 21.20 -24.19
C ILE A 668 13.57 20.55 -25.52
N GLY A 669 13.02 19.34 -25.48
CA GLY A 669 12.40 18.66 -26.62
C GLY A 669 11.04 18.10 -26.22
N ILE A 670 9.99 18.71 -26.76
CA ILE A 670 8.56 18.50 -26.51
C ILE A 670 7.99 17.36 -27.38
N GLN A 671 7.00 16.65 -26.81
CA GLN A 671 5.92 15.83 -27.41
C GLN A 671 6.23 14.51 -28.17
N LEU A 672 5.52 13.45 -27.75
CA LEU A 672 4.40 12.92 -28.55
C LEU A 672 3.42 12.09 -27.69
N GLN A 673 2.16 12.47 -27.82
CA GLN A 673 0.93 11.86 -27.32
C GLN A 673 0.31 11.10 -28.51
N ALA A 674 -0.16 9.86 -28.33
CA ALA A 674 -1.41 9.28 -28.87
C ALA A 674 -1.39 7.76 -29.13
N HIS A 675 -2.52 7.13 -28.74
CA HIS A 675 -3.14 5.85 -29.13
C HIS A 675 -2.43 4.54 -28.75
N ASN A 676 -3.07 3.55 -28.10
CA ASN A 676 -4.48 3.17 -27.97
C ASN A 676 -4.76 2.48 -26.63
#